data_AF-A0A4R4W3D7-F1
#
_entry.id   AF-A0A4R4W3D7-F1
#
_cell.length_a   1.000
_cell.length_b   1.000
_cell.length_c   1.000
_cell.angle_alpha   90.00
_cell.angle_beta   90.00
_cell.angle_gamma   90.00
#
_symmetry.space_group_name_H-M   'P 1'
#
loop_
_entity.id
_entity.type
_entity.pdbx_description
1 polymer ?
#
loop_
_entity_poly.entity_id
_entity_poly.type
_entity_poly.pdbx_seq_one_letter_code
_entity_poly.pdbx_strand_id
1 'polypeptide(L)'
;MKRLARGLTSLIALTGMVVAATPSAGHAADYPEFPYQPTTYTEPYRGQFHFSSQGGWMNDPNGLLHYKGTYHFFYQHNPHGLGWDTMHWGHATSTDLVHWTQKPIALEPGVHPGDLWSGAGVVDAANTSGLRDGAEDPLVVFSGTNGVSVFYSTDAGRTFKAYDNGRKVVTMPGTSRDPKVLWHAATKRWVMLVWSDAGGNGVNIYSSPNLLDWTLQSRYAADWLFECPDFFALPVDGDKRRTKWVLTDASGEYVVGDFDGTTFTTDWDEPQRMDHGTNHAGGSFYAGQVFNDMPDDRVVQMVWMGGNQGATWTGNASFPAVLGLRTTGDGVRVTRQPIKELEKLRYRTSSWRGRGLTPATAAKLLRDQSLDTYEVEAEFDVRGATARKFGFKLDVRPGGDAGSEVLYDTAARTLMGAPLEPSRGRVTVRLLVDRGQLEVFGNDGLASITRNVAFDPRADSRGVALHVEGGGVKLVSLRIHELAPAWGMGEPTLEHNLPGQWRVVSGSWTDVAAGKQGSAGGDAFYLSDHTGSDFTYEGDVRLVDGTAAALTFRADARAGRHYTANVDSKAGVVKLWRPGRDIATYKAPIEAGQTYHLKVVTQGQSIKVYLDDRAEPVIDAKDDQYASGHFGLNVFDGTAQFQNIRVS
;
A
#
# COMPACT_ATOMS: atom_id res chain seq x y z
N MET A 1 83.12 31.18 -5.15
CA MET A 1 82.38 31.44 -3.89
C MET A 1 81.33 32.52 -4.11
N LYS A 2 80.07 32.17 -4.40
CA LYS A 2 78.89 33.02 -4.17
C LYS A 2 77.73 32.10 -3.78
N ARG A 3 77.19 32.34 -2.58
CA ARG A 3 76.20 31.51 -1.88
C ARG A 3 74.80 31.68 -2.51
N LEU A 4 74.08 30.57 -2.69
CA LEU A 4 72.64 30.56 -2.91
C LEU A 4 71.92 30.84 -1.58
N ALA A 5 70.99 31.80 -1.58
CA ALA A 5 69.99 31.97 -0.52
C ALA A 5 68.68 31.35 -1.01
N ARG A 6 68.21 30.30 -0.34
CA ARG A 6 66.87 29.72 -0.50
C ARG A 6 65.93 30.48 0.44
N GLY A 7 64.93 31.17 -0.11
CA GLY A 7 63.77 31.64 0.64
C GLY A 7 62.78 30.50 0.81
N LEU A 8 62.41 30.22 2.05
CA LEU A 8 61.41 29.22 2.43
C LEU A 8 60.06 29.95 2.56
N THR A 9 59.15 29.75 1.62
CA THR A 9 57.77 30.27 1.72
C THR A 9 56.91 29.18 2.36
N SER A 10 56.54 29.38 3.63
CA SER A 10 55.64 28.47 4.36
C SER A 10 54.21 28.63 3.82
N LEU A 11 53.72 27.62 3.11
CA LEU A 11 52.33 27.49 2.72
C LEU A 11 51.56 26.92 3.92
N ILE A 12 50.79 27.76 4.63
CA ILE A 12 49.87 27.31 5.67
C ILE A 12 48.67 26.68 4.94
N ALA A 13 48.63 25.34 4.89
CA ALA A 13 47.47 24.60 4.44
C ALA A 13 46.40 24.68 5.54
N LEU A 14 45.44 25.60 5.37
CA LEU A 14 44.21 25.65 6.15
C LEU A 14 43.38 24.42 5.75
N THR A 15 43.49 23.34 6.52
CA THR A 15 42.59 22.19 6.43
C THR A 15 41.25 22.61 7.03
N GLY A 16 40.40 23.21 6.21
CA GLY A 16 39.00 23.37 6.55
C GLY A 16 38.38 21.99 6.67
N MET A 17 38.02 21.57 7.89
CA MET A 17 37.07 20.47 8.06
C MET A 17 35.75 20.91 7.44
N VAL A 18 35.50 20.46 6.21
CA VAL A 18 34.14 20.42 5.69
C VAL A 18 33.44 19.33 6.49
N VAL A 19 32.67 19.74 7.51
CA VAL A 19 31.69 18.85 8.12
C VAL A 19 30.68 18.57 7.01
N ALA A 20 30.75 17.38 6.41
CA ALA A 20 29.72 16.93 5.50
C ALA A 20 28.39 16.97 6.27
N ALA A 21 27.44 17.78 5.81
CA ALA A 21 26.11 17.80 6.39
C ALA A 21 25.56 16.38 6.33
N THR A 22 25.15 15.85 7.48
CA THR A 22 24.45 14.56 7.53
C THR A 22 23.14 14.70 6.75
N PRO A 23 22.81 13.76 5.85
CA PRO A 23 21.55 13.81 5.13
C PRO A 23 20.39 13.84 6.12
N SER A 24 19.53 14.85 5.99
CA SER A 24 18.34 14.99 6.83
C SER A 24 17.26 14.02 6.37
N ALA A 25 16.46 13.50 7.30
CA ALA A 25 15.18 12.94 6.93
C ALA A 25 14.29 14.06 6.41
N GLY A 26 13.42 13.75 5.46
CA GLY A 26 12.28 14.61 5.19
C GLY A 26 11.35 14.67 6.41
N HIS A 27 10.72 15.82 6.62
CA HIS A 27 9.64 15.98 7.59
C HIS A 27 8.34 16.32 6.86
N ALA A 28 7.18 16.06 7.47
CA ALA A 28 5.88 16.36 6.86
C ALA A 28 5.76 17.82 6.38
N ALA A 29 6.45 18.76 7.05
CA ALA A 29 6.47 20.18 6.69
C ALA A 29 7.34 20.51 5.44
N ASP A 30 8.19 19.60 5.01
CA ASP A 30 9.03 19.77 3.82
C ASP A 30 8.25 19.50 2.51
N TYR A 31 7.05 18.92 2.61
CA TYR A 31 6.18 18.56 1.48
C TYR A 31 4.99 19.52 1.43
N PRO A 32 5.03 20.59 0.61
CA PRO A 32 3.96 21.59 0.59
C PRO A 32 2.61 21.04 0.10
N GLU A 33 2.58 19.82 -0.44
CA GLU A 33 1.40 19.08 -0.88
C GLU A 33 0.66 18.40 0.28
N PHE A 34 1.30 18.28 1.44
CA PHE A 34 0.73 17.67 2.63
C PHE A 34 0.24 18.72 3.65
N PRO A 35 -0.97 18.57 4.25
CA PRO A 35 -1.94 17.52 3.98
C PRO A 35 -2.59 17.68 2.60
N TYR A 36 -2.84 16.55 1.94
CA TYR A 36 -3.52 16.55 0.66
C TYR A 36 -4.94 17.13 0.76
N GLN A 37 -5.45 17.62 -0.37
CA GLN A 37 -6.84 18.05 -0.46
C GLN A 37 -7.78 16.89 -0.09
N PRO A 38 -8.74 17.09 0.84
CA PRO A 38 -9.67 16.05 1.22
C PRO A 38 -10.51 15.58 0.02
N THR A 39 -10.67 14.26 -0.12
CA THR A 39 -11.63 13.64 -1.05
C THR A 39 -12.49 12.63 -0.29
N THR A 40 -13.73 12.48 -0.74
CA THR A 40 -14.65 11.44 -0.26
C THR A 40 -14.57 10.16 -1.08
N TYR A 41 -13.75 10.12 -2.14
CA TYR A 41 -13.66 9.02 -3.09
C TYR A 41 -14.99 8.66 -3.77
N THR A 42 -15.91 9.64 -3.88
CA THR A 42 -17.24 9.43 -4.48
C THR A 42 -17.36 9.93 -5.92
N GLU A 43 -16.26 10.41 -6.50
CA GLU A 43 -16.23 10.90 -7.88
C GLU A 43 -16.60 9.78 -8.89
N PRO A 44 -17.14 10.14 -10.08
CA PRO A 44 -17.33 9.17 -11.16
C PRO A 44 -16.04 8.41 -11.50
N TYR A 45 -16.17 7.12 -11.84
CA TYR A 45 -15.06 6.19 -12.14
C TYR A 45 -14.06 5.95 -11.00
N ARG A 46 -14.24 6.60 -9.84
CA ARG A 46 -13.44 6.35 -8.64
C ARG A 46 -13.72 4.94 -8.14
N GLY A 47 -12.72 4.07 -8.26
CA GLY A 47 -12.79 2.73 -7.70
C GLY A 47 -13.10 2.80 -6.21
N GLN A 48 -13.97 1.93 -5.70
CA GLN A 48 -14.39 1.87 -4.31
C GLN A 48 -13.58 0.85 -3.50
N PHE A 49 -12.88 -0.07 -4.17
CA PHE A 49 -11.97 -1.02 -3.53
C PHE A 49 -10.64 -1.19 -4.29
N HIS A 50 -10.44 -0.46 -5.39
CA HIS A 50 -9.15 -0.29 -6.05
C HIS A 50 -8.46 0.98 -5.58
N PHE A 51 -7.20 0.88 -5.14
CA PHE A 51 -6.46 2.05 -4.67
C PHE A 51 -6.23 3.08 -5.77
N SER A 52 -6.44 4.35 -5.44
CA SER A 52 -5.87 5.49 -6.18
C SER A 52 -5.53 6.61 -5.19
N SER A 53 -4.63 7.52 -5.59
CA SER A 53 -4.23 8.67 -4.76
C SER A 53 -5.36 9.69 -4.59
N GLN A 54 -5.37 10.45 -3.50
CA GLN A 54 -6.39 11.47 -3.20
C GLN A 54 -6.51 12.51 -4.33
N GLY A 55 -5.39 12.86 -4.95
CA GLY A 55 -5.32 13.64 -6.18
C GLY A 55 -4.03 13.34 -6.96
N GLY A 56 -3.82 14.04 -8.06
CA GLY A 56 -2.60 13.96 -8.88
C GLY A 56 -2.52 12.75 -9.80
N TRP A 57 -1.37 12.59 -10.46
CA TRP A 57 -1.07 11.47 -11.34
C TRP A 57 -0.36 10.35 -10.58
N MET A 58 -0.81 9.11 -10.78
CA MET A 58 -0.20 7.91 -10.23
C MET A 58 0.10 6.91 -11.34
N ASN A 59 1.28 6.30 -11.28
CA ASN A 59 1.60 5.11 -12.08
C ASN A 59 2.17 3.97 -11.24
N ASP A 60 3.32 3.44 -11.62
CA ASP A 60 3.89 2.17 -11.21
C ASP A 60 3.86 1.98 -9.69
N PRO A 61 3.39 0.82 -9.20
CA PRO A 61 3.69 0.37 -7.87
C PRO A 61 5.19 0.27 -7.63
N ASN A 62 5.61 0.71 -6.45
CA ASN A 62 6.99 0.76 -6.00
C ASN A 62 7.11 0.29 -4.56
N GLY A 63 8.28 -0.24 -4.22
CA GLY A 63 8.65 -0.43 -2.82
C GLY A 63 7.74 -1.35 -1.99
N LEU A 64 6.95 -2.23 -2.63
CA LEU A 64 5.93 -3.03 -1.96
C LEU A 64 6.57 -3.95 -0.91
N LEU A 65 6.26 -3.73 0.37
CA LEU A 65 6.78 -4.52 1.47
C LEU A 65 5.80 -4.60 2.63
N HIS A 66 5.99 -5.57 3.52
CA HIS A 66 5.28 -5.64 4.78
C HIS A 66 6.24 -5.52 5.97
N TYR A 67 5.87 -4.68 6.94
CA TYR A 67 6.63 -4.47 8.16
C TYR A 67 5.71 -4.34 9.37
N LYS A 68 5.97 -5.15 10.41
CA LYS A 68 5.26 -5.12 11.72
C LYS A 68 3.72 -5.00 11.64
N GLY A 69 3.08 -5.73 10.72
CA GLY A 69 1.62 -5.73 10.57
C GLY A 69 1.08 -4.69 9.59
N THR A 70 1.96 -3.91 8.97
CA THR A 70 1.61 -2.87 8.00
C THR A 70 2.18 -3.22 6.63
N TYR A 71 1.31 -3.25 5.63
CA TYR A 71 1.67 -3.28 4.22
C TYR A 71 1.97 -1.85 3.76
N HIS A 72 3.15 -1.65 3.19
CA HIS A 72 3.57 -0.38 2.59
C HIS A 72 3.44 -0.49 1.07
N PHE A 73 2.71 0.46 0.49
CA PHE A 73 2.54 0.61 -0.95
C PHE A 73 3.07 1.98 -1.36
N PHE A 74 4.20 2.01 -2.06
CA PHE A 74 4.69 3.23 -2.70
C PHE A 74 4.33 3.23 -4.17
N TYR A 75 4.32 4.39 -4.80
CA TYR A 75 3.99 4.51 -6.22
C TYR A 75 4.61 5.77 -6.82
N GLN A 76 4.94 5.72 -8.12
CA GLN A 76 5.33 6.95 -8.81
C GLN A 76 4.16 7.93 -8.81
N HIS A 77 4.45 9.19 -8.49
CA HIS A 77 3.43 10.20 -8.25
C HIS A 77 3.84 11.58 -8.77
N ASN A 78 2.92 12.27 -9.43
CA ASN A 78 2.97 13.72 -9.59
C ASN A 78 1.79 14.33 -8.81
N PRO A 79 2.04 14.94 -7.63
CA PRO A 79 1.00 15.53 -6.81
C PRO A 79 0.49 16.88 -7.36
N HIS A 80 1.19 17.49 -8.33
CA HIS A 80 0.91 18.83 -8.85
C HIS A 80 0.10 18.86 -10.14
N GLY A 81 -0.14 17.70 -10.75
CA GLY A 81 -0.80 17.62 -12.04
C GLY A 81 -1.38 16.26 -12.35
N LEU A 82 -2.13 16.19 -13.45
CA LEU A 82 -2.74 14.97 -13.97
C LEU A 82 -1.96 14.40 -15.16
N GLY A 83 -0.67 14.70 -15.24
CA GLY A 83 0.22 14.20 -16.27
C GLY A 83 1.54 13.76 -15.66
N TRP A 84 2.28 12.96 -16.42
CA TRP A 84 3.64 12.59 -16.06
C TRP A 84 4.55 13.83 -16.08
N ASP A 85 5.34 14.02 -15.03
CA ASP A 85 6.25 15.15 -14.82
C ASP A 85 7.37 14.72 -13.83
N THR A 86 7.88 15.64 -13.04
CA THR A 86 8.80 15.41 -11.92
C THR A 86 8.20 14.42 -10.93
N MET A 87 8.77 13.21 -10.91
CA MET A 87 8.24 12.09 -10.15
C MET A 87 8.64 12.12 -8.67
N HIS A 88 7.66 11.82 -7.84
CA HIS A 88 7.77 11.57 -6.41
C HIS A 88 7.47 10.10 -6.15
N TRP A 89 7.78 9.62 -4.94
CA TRP A 89 7.18 8.39 -4.43
C TRP A 89 6.05 8.75 -3.48
N GLY A 90 4.81 8.60 -3.95
CA GLY A 90 3.66 8.57 -3.07
C GLY A 90 3.70 7.34 -2.18
N HIS A 91 2.95 7.37 -1.07
CA HIS A 91 2.95 6.31 -0.07
C HIS A 91 1.53 6.08 0.47
N ALA A 92 1.15 4.82 0.59
CA ALA A 92 -0.03 4.38 1.31
C ALA A 92 0.27 3.17 2.19
N THR A 93 -0.47 3.03 3.28
CA THR A 93 -0.38 1.89 4.18
C THR A 93 -1.72 1.19 4.34
N SER A 94 -1.66 -0.10 4.65
CA SER A 94 -2.82 -0.91 5.02
C SER A 94 -2.41 -1.98 6.02
N THR A 95 -3.32 -2.43 6.88
CA THR A 95 -3.15 -3.63 7.72
C THR A 95 -3.78 -4.88 7.12
N ASP A 96 -4.50 -4.74 5.99
CA ASP A 96 -5.21 -5.86 5.38
C ASP A 96 -5.22 -5.90 3.84
N LEU A 97 -4.43 -5.06 3.18
CA LEU A 97 -4.33 -4.89 1.73
C LEU A 97 -5.63 -4.39 1.06
N VAL A 98 -6.68 -4.10 1.82
CA VAL A 98 -7.97 -3.66 1.29
C VAL A 98 -8.22 -2.19 1.65
N HIS A 99 -8.09 -1.86 2.94
CA HIS A 99 -8.31 -0.51 3.45
C HIS A 99 -6.99 0.23 3.45
N TRP A 100 -6.82 1.15 2.50
CA TRP A 100 -5.59 1.91 2.31
C TRP A 100 -5.73 3.33 2.84
N THR A 101 -4.69 3.81 3.52
CA THR A 101 -4.55 5.20 3.95
C THR A 101 -3.34 5.81 3.29
N GLN A 102 -3.55 6.85 2.48
CA GLN A 102 -2.46 7.62 1.90
C GLN A 102 -1.70 8.38 3.00
N LYS A 103 -0.38 8.32 2.91
CA LYS A 103 0.61 8.92 3.81
C LYS A 103 1.32 10.08 3.10
N PRO A 104 2.09 10.92 3.82
CA PRO A 104 2.95 11.92 3.18
C PRO A 104 3.85 11.32 2.09
N ILE A 105 4.35 12.16 1.19
CA ILE A 105 5.28 11.76 0.15
C ILE A 105 6.51 11.11 0.80
N ALA A 106 6.88 9.92 0.33
CA ALA A 106 8.03 9.19 0.85
C ALA A 106 9.34 9.73 0.28
N LEU A 107 9.43 9.87 -1.05
CA LEU A 107 10.58 10.46 -1.73
C LEU A 107 10.14 11.65 -2.58
N GLU A 108 10.83 12.77 -2.39
CA GLU A 108 10.50 14.11 -2.89
C GLU A 108 11.74 14.71 -3.55
N PRO A 109 11.74 15.10 -4.83
CA PRO A 109 12.92 15.62 -5.51
C PRO A 109 13.56 16.84 -4.85
N GLY A 110 12.77 17.67 -4.14
CA GLY A 110 13.29 18.82 -3.38
C GLY A 110 14.08 18.44 -2.12
N VAL A 111 13.87 17.24 -1.58
CA VAL A 111 14.47 16.74 -0.32
C VAL A 111 15.45 15.59 -0.59
N HIS A 112 15.11 14.73 -1.56
CA HIS A 112 15.79 13.50 -1.90
C HIS A 112 16.47 13.67 -3.28
N PRO A 113 17.80 13.66 -3.33
CA PRO A 113 18.51 13.88 -4.59
C PRO A 113 18.35 12.72 -5.57
N GLY A 114 18.16 13.05 -6.85
CA GLY A 114 18.16 12.11 -7.98
C GLY A 114 16.82 12.00 -8.71
N ASP A 115 16.81 11.22 -9.79
CA ASP A 115 15.58 10.87 -10.50
C ASP A 115 14.87 9.75 -9.75
N LEU A 116 13.76 10.07 -9.08
CA LEU A 116 13.03 9.15 -8.19
C LEU A 116 12.06 8.25 -8.95
N TRP A 117 12.58 7.55 -9.97
CA TRP A 117 11.81 6.63 -10.81
C TRP A 117 11.50 5.32 -10.06
N SER A 118 10.97 4.32 -10.77
CA SER A 118 10.45 3.10 -10.15
C SER A 118 11.55 2.26 -9.50
N GLY A 119 11.15 1.38 -8.59
CA GLY A 119 12.04 0.45 -7.91
C GLY A 119 11.40 -0.25 -6.73
N ALA A 120 12.22 -0.90 -5.92
CA ALA A 120 11.79 -1.86 -4.89
C ALA A 120 12.14 -1.43 -3.47
N GLY A 121 11.60 -2.16 -2.51
CA GLY A 121 11.74 -1.93 -1.08
C GLY A 121 11.84 -3.25 -0.32
N VAL A 122 12.66 -3.27 0.73
CA VAL A 122 12.89 -4.45 1.59
C VAL A 122 13.07 -4.02 3.05
N VAL A 123 12.80 -4.93 3.97
CA VAL A 123 13.13 -4.77 5.39
C VAL A 123 14.51 -5.36 5.68
N ASP A 124 15.46 -4.55 6.13
CA ASP A 124 16.78 -5.00 6.58
C ASP A 124 16.76 -5.46 8.05
N ALA A 125 15.97 -6.50 8.32
CA ALA A 125 15.72 -7.00 9.69
C ALA A 125 17.01 -7.44 10.41
N ALA A 126 18.02 -7.92 9.66
CA ALA A 126 19.31 -8.33 10.21
C ALA A 126 20.32 -7.17 10.31
N ASN A 127 19.92 -5.94 9.95
CA ASN A 127 20.78 -4.75 9.89
C ASN A 127 22.09 -5.00 9.13
N THR A 128 22.00 -5.71 8.01
CA THR A 128 23.17 -6.04 7.18
C THR A 128 23.80 -4.79 6.57
N SER A 129 23.00 -3.75 6.34
CA SER A 129 23.44 -2.44 5.84
C SER A 129 24.15 -1.59 6.89
N GLY A 130 23.89 -1.85 8.19
CA GLY A 130 24.36 -0.99 9.28
C GLY A 130 23.61 0.34 9.39
N LEU A 131 22.51 0.54 8.65
CA LEU A 131 21.74 1.79 8.62
C LEU A 131 20.78 1.98 9.79
N ARG A 132 20.61 0.97 10.65
CA ARG A 132 19.70 1.07 11.81
C ARG A 132 20.15 2.17 12.76
N ASP A 133 19.20 3.08 13.02
CA ASP A 133 19.29 4.13 14.02
C ASP A 133 18.01 4.09 14.86
N GLY A 134 18.10 3.59 16.10
CA GLY A 134 16.94 3.38 16.98
C GLY A 134 16.39 1.95 16.99
N ALA A 135 15.10 1.83 17.33
CA ALA A 135 14.44 0.55 17.62
C ALA A 135 13.80 -0.13 16.40
N GLU A 136 13.59 0.60 15.30
CA GLU A 136 12.97 0.07 14.09
C GLU A 136 14.01 -0.56 13.17
N ASP A 137 13.66 -1.67 12.51
CA ASP A 137 14.49 -2.23 11.44
C ASP A 137 14.45 -1.27 10.23
N PRO A 138 15.56 -1.07 9.50
CA PRO A 138 15.55 -0.20 8.34
C PRO A 138 14.63 -0.70 7.23
N LEU A 139 13.75 0.16 6.75
CA LEU A 139 13.06 -0.03 5.46
C LEU A 139 13.92 0.62 4.39
N VAL A 140 14.49 -0.19 3.51
CA VAL A 140 15.43 0.27 2.48
C VAL A 140 14.74 0.22 1.13
N VAL A 141 14.73 1.34 0.42
CA VAL A 141 14.15 1.48 -0.91
C VAL A 141 15.21 1.88 -1.94
N PHE A 142 15.01 1.41 -3.17
CA PHE A 142 15.93 1.55 -4.29
C PHE A 142 15.22 2.25 -5.42
N SER A 143 15.86 3.26 -6.01
CA SER A 143 15.30 4.05 -7.10
C SER A 143 16.42 4.63 -7.96
N GLY A 144 16.11 5.03 -9.18
CA GLY A 144 17.05 5.74 -10.04
C GLY A 144 16.96 5.36 -11.51
N THR A 145 17.50 6.24 -12.35
CA THR A 145 17.82 5.96 -13.75
C THR A 145 19.32 6.00 -13.98
N ASN A 146 19.82 5.24 -14.95
CA ASN A 146 21.23 5.16 -15.33
C ASN A 146 22.12 4.82 -14.11
N GLY A 147 21.64 3.87 -13.30
CA GLY A 147 22.17 3.49 -12.00
C GLY A 147 21.12 3.57 -10.88
N VAL A 148 21.50 3.08 -9.70
CA VAL A 148 20.60 2.87 -8.56
C VAL A 148 21.11 3.62 -7.35
N SER A 149 20.27 4.43 -6.73
CA SER A 149 20.49 5.09 -5.44
C SER A 149 19.66 4.41 -4.35
N VAL A 150 20.06 4.62 -3.09
CA VAL A 150 19.43 4.00 -1.91
C VAL A 150 18.86 5.09 -1.01
N PHE A 151 17.63 4.86 -0.57
CA PHE A 151 16.97 5.65 0.47
C PHE A 151 16.50 4.71 1.56
N TYR A 152 16.42 5.20 2.80
CA TYR A 152 16.05 4.35 3.92
C TYR A 152 15.27 5.12 4.97
N SER A 153 14.39 4.39 5.65
CA SER A 153 13.64 4.85 6.82
C SER A 153 14.08 4.04 8.03
N THR A 154 14.26 4.71 9.16
CA THR A 154 14.50 4.12 10.49
C THR A 154 13.35 4.41 11.46
N ASP A 155 12.19 4.80 10.93
CA ASP A 155 11.00 5.19 11.67
C ASP A 155 9.73 4.51 11.14
N ALA A 156 9.88 3.25 10.69
CA ALA A 156 8.82 2.41 10.14
C ALA A 156 8.14 3.00 8.89
N GLY A 157 8.94 3.58 7.99
CA GLY A 157 8.51 4.07 6.68
C GLY A 157 7.79 5.41 6.69
N ARG A 158 7.95 6.22 7.76
CA ARG A 158 7.31 7.55 7.85
C ARG A 158 8.13 8.61 7.15
N THR A 159 9.44 8.58 7.34
CA THR A 159 10.38 9.50 6.70
C THR A 159 11.54 8.74 6.11
N PHE A 160 12.08 9.27 5.00
CA PHE A 160 13.21 8.67 4.31
C PHE A 160 14.40 9.62 4.29
N LYS A 161 15.59 9.02 4.25
CA LYS A 161 16.89 9.68 4.11
C LYS A 161 17.61 9.10 2.91
N ALA A 162 18.32 9.94 2.16
CA ALA A 162 19.22 9.46 1.13
C ALA A 162 20.49 8.85 1.76
N TYR A 163 20.86 7.65 1.33
CA TYR A 163 22.16 7.09 1.65
C TYR A 163 23.24 7.84 0.87
N ASP A 164 24.32 8.22 1.56
CA ASP A 164 25.52 8.85 0.98
C ASP A 164 25.17 10.00 0.01
N ASN A 165 24.26 10.88 0.45
CA ASN A 165 23.76 12.04 -0.32
C ASN A 165 23.22 11.68 -1.72
N GLY A 166 22.61 10.50 -1.86
CA GLY A 166 22.03 10.01 -3.11
C GLY A 166 23.04 9.41 -4.08
N ARG A 167 24.26 9.09 -3.62
CA ARG A 167 25.25 8.40 -4.47
C ARG A 167 24.67 7.10 -5.01
N LYS A 168 24.87 6.88 -6.31
CA LYS A 168 24.55 5.62 -6.96
C LYS A 168 25.42 4.48 -6.41
N VAL A 169 24.78 3.45 -5.86
CA VAL A 169 25.42 2.21 -5.39
C VAL A 169 25.70 1.23 -6.52
N VAL A 170 24.96 1.35 -7.62
CA VAL A 170 25.19 0.63 -8.89
C VAL A 170 25.19 1.63 -10.03
N THR A 171 26.14 1.48 -10.95
CA THR A 171 26.16 2.15 -12.26
C THR A 171 26.39 1.12 -13.34
N MET A 172 25.83 1.34 -14.52
CA MET A 172 26.01 0.45 -15.67
C MET A 172 25.95 1.24 -16.99
N PRO A 173 26.53 0.72 -18.09
CA PRO A 173 26.37 1.30 -19.43
C PRO A 173 24.91 1.30 -19.89
N GLY A 174 24.61 2.12 -20.90
CA GLY A 174 23.27 2.20 -21.49
C GLY A 174 22.24 2.88 -20.58
N THR A 175 20.99 2.86 -21.02
CA THR A 175 19.86 3.21 -20.16
C THR A 175 19.63 2.10 -19.16
N SER A 176 19.35 2.45 -17.91
CA SER A 176 18.96 1.48 -16.88
C SER A 176 17.99 2.08 -15.88
N ARG A 177 17.13 1.25 -15.28
CA ARG A 177 16.12 1.67 -14.30
C ARG A 177 15.45 0.46 -13.63
N ASP A 178 14.55 0.77 -12.71
CA ASP A 178 13.59 -0.13 -12.08
C ASP A 178 14.23 -1.31 -11.31
N PRO A 179 15.04 -1.03 -10.28
CA PRO A 179 15.66 -2.09 -9.49
C PRO A 179 14.63 -2.90 -8.69
N LYS A 180 14.59 -4.22 -8.90
CA LYS A 180 13.93 -5.18 -8.00
C LYS A 180 14.93 -5.79 -7.03
N VAL A 181 14.69 -5.69 -5.73
CA VAL A 181 15.55 -6.23 -4.68
C VAL A 181 14.82 -7.25 -3.82
N LEU A 182 15.49 -8.34 -3.45
CA LEU A 182 14.98 -9.37 -2.54
C LEU A 182 16.10 -10.08 -1.77
N TRP A 183 15.75 -10.74 -0.68
CA TRP A 183 16.67 -11.62 0.06
C TRP A 183 16.66 -13.04 -0.50
N HIS A 184 17.81 -13.54 -0.92
CA HIS A 184 17.98 -14.93 -1.34
C HIS A 184 18.47 -15.80 -0.19
N ALA A 185 17.53 -16.45 0.49
CA ALA A 185 17.80 -17.20 1.73
C ALA A 185 18.85 -18.32 1.56
N ALA A 186 18.88 -19.00 0.41
CA ALA A 186 19.79 -20.13 0.18
C ALA A 186 21.27 -19.70 0.13
N THR A 187 21.57 -18.54 -0.48
CA THR A 187 22.94 -18.01 -0.54
C THR A 187 23.24 -16.98 0.56
N LYS A 188 22.23 -16.57 1.33
CA LYS A 188 22.31 -15.51 2.34
C LYS A 188 22.86 -14.21 1.76
N ARG A 189 22.32 -13.81 0.61
CA ARG A 189 22.69 -12.58 -0.10
C ARG A 189 21.44 -11.83 -0.50
N TRP A 190 21.56 -10.51 -0.53
CA TRP A 190 20.62 -9.67 -1.26
C TRP A 190 20.86 -9.82 -2.75
N VAL A 191 19.79 -9.85 -3.53
CA VAL A 191 19.82 -9.95 -4.99
C VAL A 191 19.08 -8.75 -5.56
N MET A 192 19.66 -8.12 -6.57
CA MET A 192 19.06 -7.01 -7.31
C MET A 192 19.01 -7.34 -8.79
N LEU A 193 17.85 -7.11 -9.42
CA LEU A 193 17.68 -7.13 -10.86
C LEU A 193 17.43 -5.70 -11.32
N VAL A 194 18.16 -5.25 -12.34
CA VAL A 194 17.97 -3.91 -12.92
C VAL A 194 17.82 -4.06 -14.43
N TRP A 195 16.76 -3.51 -15.00
CA TRP A 195 16.59 -3.48 -16.45
C TRP A 195 17.65 -2.58 -17.09
N SER A 196 18.18 -2.99 -18.24
CA SER A 196 19.08 -2.18 -19.06
C SER A 196 19.03 -2.56 -20.53
N ASP A 197 19.14 -1.56 -21.40
CA ASP A 197 19.24 -1.69 -22.86
C ASP A 197 20.67 -1.98 -23.37
N ALA A 198 21.65 -2.04 -22.47
CA ALA A 198 23.05 -2.29 -22.82
C ALA A 198 23.22 -3.70 -23.39
N GLY A 199 23.47 -3.77 -24.71
CA GLY A 199 23.56 -5.04 -25.42
C GLY A 199 22.20 -5.68 -25.71
N GLY A 200 21.14 -4.87 -25.84
CA GLY A 200 19.76 -5.32 -26.04
C GLY A 200 18.96 -5.29 -24.74
N ASN A 201 17.65 -5.51 -24.80
CA ASN A 201 16.78 -5.57 -23.63
C ASN A 201 17.18 -6.73 -22.69
N GLY A 202 17.11 -6.50 -21.38
CA GLY A 202 17.43 -7.51 -20.39
C GLY A 202 17.70 -6.96 -19.00
N VAL A 203 17.96 -7.86 -18.06
CA VAL A 203 18.25 -7.54 -16.66
C VAL A 203 19.67 -7.92 -16.29
N ASN A 204 20.35 -7.01 -15.60
CA ASN A 204 21.61 -7.31 -14.92
C ASN A 204 21.29 -7.77 -13.50
N ILE A 205 21.86 -8.91 -13.09
CA ILE A 205 21.65 -9.52 -11.78
C ILE A 205 22.87 -9.24 -10.91
N TYR A 206 22.66 -8.58 -9.78
CA TYR A 206 23.67 -8.25 -8.79
C TYR A 206 23.41 -8.98 -7.49
N SER A 207 24.48 -9.19 -6.70
CA SER A 207 24.38 -9.66 -5.32
C SER A 207 25.07 -8.71 -4.35
N SER A 208 24.57 -8.62 -3.12
CA SER A 208 25.18 -7.82 -2.06
C SER A 208 25.16 -8.53 -0.69
N PRO A 209 26.21 -8.38 0.15
CA PRO A 209 26.12 -8.73 1.57
C PRO A 209 25.26 -7.77 2.40
N ASN A 210 25.12 -6.51 1.98
CA ASN A 210 24.77 -5.40 2.88
C ASN A 210 23.85 -4.34 2.25
N LEU A 211 23.22 -4.60 1.11
CA LEU A 211 22.36 -3.66 0.36
C LEU A 211 23.09 -2.44 -0.24
N LEU A 212 24.36 -2.22 0.07
CA LEU A 212 25.11 -1.01 -0.28
C LEU A 212 26.24 -1.30 -1.27
N ASP A 213 26.93 -2.43 -1.09
CA ASP A 213 28.02 -2.88 -1.97
C ASP A 213 27.52 -4.00 -2.89
N TRP A 214 27.43 -3.72 -4.18
CA TRP A 214 26.84 -4.62 -5.17
C TRP A 214 27.89 -5.16 -6.13
N THR A 215 27.82 -6.47 -6.43
CA THR A 215 28.66 -7.14 -7.42
C THR A 215 27.78 -7.69 -8.54
N LEU A 216 28.08 -7.34 -9.79
CA LEU A 216 27.42 -7.93 -10.96
C LEU A 216 27.74 -9.42 -11.02
N GLN A 217 26.72 -10.26 -11.11
CA GLN A 217 26.86 -11.71 -11.19
C GLN A 217 26.63 -12.23 -12.61
N SER A 218 25.49 -11.87 -13.19
CA SER A 218 25.08 -12.35 -14.52
C SER A 218 24.16 -11.36 -15.22
N ARG A 219 23.78 -11.67 -16.45
CA ARG A 219 22.78 -10.96 -17.24
C ARG A 219 21.82 -11.96 -17.87
N TYR A 220 20.53 -11.67 -17.83
CA TYR A 220 19.53 -12.33 -18.65
C TYR A 220 19.06 -11.35 -19.72
N ALA A 221 19.36 -11.65 -20.98
CA ALA A 221 18.99 -10.82 -22.13
C ALA A 221 17.80 -11.44 -22.86
N ALA A 222 16.80 -10.62 -23.16
CA ALA A 222 15.60 -11.01 -23.89
C ALA A 222 14.91 -9.78 -24.47
N ASP A 223 14.59 -9.81 -25.76
CA ASP A 223 14.00 -8.66 -26.48
C ASP A 223 12.66 -8.21 -25.89
N TRP A 224 11.88 -9.17 -25.37
CA TRP A 224 10.59 -8.94 -24.73
C TRP A 224 10.67 -8.24 -23.37
N LEU A 225 11.82 -8.34 -22.67
CA LEU A 225 11.94 -7.86 -21.30
C LEU A 225 12.21 -6.35 -21.28
N PHE A 226 11.15 -5.55 -21.14
CA PHE A 226 11.24 -4.10 -21.11
C PHE A 226 10.69 -3.50 -19.81
N GLU A 227 11.57 -2.85 -19.05
CA GLU A 227 11.27 -2.11 -17.81
C GLU A 227 10.64 -2.95 -16.68
N CYS A 228 10.59 -2.36 -15.48
CA CYS A 228 9.96 -2.89 -14.26
C CYS A 228 10.07 -4.42 -14.10
N PRO A 229 11.29 -4.98 -14.10
CA PRO A 229 11.44 -6.41 -13.87
C PRO A 229 10.95 -6.75 -12.47
N ASP A 230 10.18 -7.82 -12.34
CA ASP A 230 9.87 -8.40 -11.03
C ASP A 230 10.30 -9.87 -11.00
N PHE A 231 10.68 -10.32 -9.82
CA PHE A 231 11.36 -11.60 -9.65
C PHE A 231 11.01 -12.24 -8.31
N PHE A 232 10.42 -13.44 -8.37
CA PHE A 232 9.91 -14.12 -7.18
C PHE A 232 9.85 -15.64 -7.37
N ALA A 233 9.89 -16.36 -6.25
CA ALA A 233 9.81 -17.81 -6.22
C ALA A 233 8.41 -18.28 -5.85
N LEU A 234 7.92 -19.33 -6.52
CA LEU A 234 6.61 -19.92 -6.27
C LEU A 234 6.69 -21.45 -6.25
N PRO A 235 5.96 -22.12 -5.34
CA PRO A 235 5.81 -23.58 -5.38
C PRO A 235 4.88 -24.00 -6.52
N VAL A 236 5.32 -24.95 -7.34
CA VAL A 236 4.51 -25.54 -8.41
C VAL A 236 3.46 -26.46 -7.79
N ASP A 237 2.19 -26.23 -8.12
CA ASP A 237 1.03 -26.92 -7.57
C ASP A 237 0.94 -26.90 -6.03
N GLY A 238 1.57 -25.90 -5.40
CA GLY A 238 1.65 -25.77 -3.95
C GLY A 238 2.67 -26.70 -3.28
N ASP A 239 3.45 -27.48 -4.03
CA ASP A 239 4.53 -28.31 -3.46
C ASP A 239 5.81 -27.48 -3.27
N LYS A 240 6.11 -27.11 -2.02
CA LYS A 240 7.31 -26.33 -1.63
C LYS A 240 8.64 -27.02 -1.99
N ARG A 241 8.65 -28.32 -2.32
CA ARG A 241 9.84 -29.03 -2.79
C ARG A 241 10.08 -28.82 -4.29
N ARG A 242 9.07 -28.33 -5.01
CA ARG A 242 9.11 -28.00 -6.44
C ARG A 242 8.92 -26.49 -6.60
N THR A 243 9.85 -25.71 -6.09
CA THR A 243 9.86 -24.26 -6.24
C THR A 243 10.52 -23.87 -7.56
N LYS A 244 9.92 -22.93 -8.28
CA LYS A 244 10.48 -22.30 -9.48
C LYS A 244 10.48 -20.78 -9.33
N TRP A 245 11.34 -20.12 -10.07
CA TRP A 245 11.43 -18.67 -10.13
C TRP A 245 10.68 -18.14 -11.34
N VAL A 246 9.99 -17.02 -11.16
CA VAL A 246 9.30 -16.29 -12.23
C VAL A 246 10.03 -14.98 -12.44
N LEU A 247 10.43 -14.71 -13.69
CA LEU A 247 10.92 -13.40 -14.14
C LEU A 247 9.86 -12.80 -15.06
N THR A 248 9.41 -11.59 -14.73
CA THR A 248 8.39 -10.86 -15.49
C THR A 248 8.85 -9.44 -15.78
N ASP A 249 8.32 -8.82 -16.84
CA ASP A 249 8.52 -7.41 -17.17
C ASP A 249 7.30 -6.54 -16.81
N ALA A 250 7.38 -5.25 -17.17
CA ALA A 250 6.30 -4.30 -16.98
C ALA A 250 4.99 -4.71 -17.66
N SER A 251 5.03 -5.36 -18.84
CA SER A 251 3.82 -5.75 -19.57
C SER A 251 3.12 -6.99 -18.97
N GLY A 252 3.78 -7.70 -18.05
CA GLY A 252 3.29 -8.97 -17.50
C GLY A 252 3.63 -10.17 -18.39
N GLU A 253 4.57 -10.01 -19.32
CA GLU A 253 5.22 -11.14 -19.98
C GLU A 253 6.21 -11.77 -19.00
N TYR A 254 6.21 -13.11 -18.97
CA TYR A 254 6.97 -13.85 -17.97
C TYR A 254 7.53 -15.16 -18.52
N VAL A 255 8.60 -15.62 -17.87
CA VAL A 255 9.18 -16.95 -18.02
C VAL A 255 9.34 -17.62 -16.65
N VAL A 256 9.32 -18.95 -16.62
CA VAL A 256 9.49 -19.75 -15.40
C VAL A 256 10.77 -20.57 -15.50
N GLY A 257 11.62 -20.49 -14.47
CA GLY A 257 12.93 -21.12 -14.47
C GLY A 257 13.48 -21.44 -13.09
N ASP A 258 14.79 -21.62 -13.04
CA ASP A 258 15.58 -21.86 -11.83
C ASP A 258 16.53 -20.69 -11.59
N PHE A 259 16.87 -20.48 -10.32
CA PHE A 259 17.82 -19.45 -9.90
C PHE A 259 18.72 -20.01 -8.81
N ASP A 260 20.03 -19.91 -9.00
CA ASP A 260 21.04 -20.42 -8.07
C ASP A 260 21.55 -19.37 -7.08
N GLY A 261 21.01 -18.14 -7.13
CA GLY A 261 21.50 -16.99 -6.38
C GLY A 261 22.38 -16.04 -7.19
N THR A 262 22.79 -16.43 -8.40
CA THR A 262 23.65 -15.65 -9.29
C THR A 262 23.11 -15.59 -10.72
N THR A 263 22.56 -16.68 -11.24
CA THR A 263 22.14 -16.85 -12.63
C THR A 263 20.72 -17.40 -12.69
N PHE A 264 19.86 -16.76 -13.49
CA PHE A 264 18.53 -17.26 -13.82
C PHE A 264 18.57 -18.04 -15.14
N THR A 265 18.00 -19.25 -15.13
CA THR A 265 17.95 -20.14 -16.31
C THR A 265 16.53 -20.62 -16.54
N THR A 266 16.09 -20.60 -17.80
CA THR A 266 14.75 -21.04 -18.21
C THR A 266 14.85 -21.94 -19.44
N ASP A 267 13.95 -22.92 -19.54
CA ASP A 267 13.80 -23.80 -20.71
C ASP A 267 12.74 -23.26 -21.70
N TRP A 268 12.25 -22.02 -21.49
CA TRP A 268 11.23 -21.41 -22.33
C TRP A 268 11.87 -20.65 -23.48
N ASP A 269 11.46 -20.98 -24.70
CA ASP A 269 11.89 -20.26 -25.91
C ASP A 269 11.18 -18.90 -26.06
N GLU A 270 9.94 -18.80 -25.58
CA GLU A 270 9.09 -17.61 -25.68
C GLU A 270 8.40 -17.32 -24.34
N PRO A 271 8.18 -16.04 -23.97
CA PRO A 271 7.45 -15.70 -22.77
C PRO A 271 5.98 -16.14 -22.86
N GLN A 272 5.33 -16.26 -21.71
CA GLN A 272 3.88 -16.32 -21.61
C GLN A 272 3.37 -14.99 -21.03
N ARG A 273 2.07 -14.75 -21.16
CA ARG A 273 1.44 -13.53 -20.67
C ARG A 273 0.59 -13.82 -19.43
N MET A 274 0.78 -13.03 -18.37
CA MET A 274 0.12 -13.22 -17.08
C MET A 274 -1.33 -12.69 -17.09
N ASP A 275 -1.57 -11.60 -17.80
CA ASP A 275 -2.87 -10.94 -17.92
C ASP A 275 -3.13 -10.51 -19.37
N HIS A 276 -4.37 -10.70 -19.84
CA HIS A 276 -4.78 -10.46 -21.22
C HIS A 276 -5.57 -9.15 -21.41
N GLY A 277 -5.38 -8.17 -20.51
CA GLY A 277 -5.85 -6.79 -20.64
C GLY A 277 -5.10 -5.96 -21.69
N THR A 278 -4.92 -4.67 -21.45
CA THR A 278 -4.02 -3.83 -22.26
C THR A 278 -2.66 -3.70 -21.57
N ASN A 279 -1.65 -4.33 -22.18
CA ASN A 279 -0.31 -4.54 -21.61
C ASN A 279 0.75 -3.62 -22.26
N HIS A 280 0.53 -2.32 -22.23
CA HIS A 280 1.52 -1.31 -22.64
C HIS A 280 1.56 -0.19 -21.61
N ALA A 281 2.57 0.67 -21.64
CA ALA A 281 2.63 1.84 -20.76
C ALA A 281 1.33 2.67 -20.90
N GLY A 282 0.66 2.94 -19.78
CA GLY A 282 -0.66 3.60 -19.74
C GLY A 282 -1.87 2.69 -19.98
N GLY A 283 -1.65 1.39 -20.23
CA GLY A 283 -2.69 0.36 -20.31
C GLY A 283 -3.19 -0.11 -18.93
N SER A 284 -4.14 -1.04 -18.91
CA SER A 284 -4.80 -1.49 -17.69
C SER A 284 -4.04 -2.55 -16.91
N PHE A 285 -2.94 -3.09 -17.44
CA PHE A 285 -2.05 -4.00 -16.71
C PHE A 285 -0.60 -3.67 -17.07
N TYR A 286 0.07 -2.91 -16.20
CA TYR A 286 1.48 -2.54 -16.40
C TYR A 286 2.25 -2.41 -15.08
N ALA A 287 3.58 -2.55 -15.13
CA ALA A 287 4.52 -2.32 -14.03
C ALA A 287 4.16 -3.06 -12.73
N GLY A 288 3.80 -4.34 -12.83
CA GLY A 288 3.43 -5.14 -11.66
C GLY A 288 4.60 -5.42 -10.72
N GLN A 289 4.37 -5.29 -9.41
CA GLN A 289 5.33 -5.70 -8.38
C GLN A 289 4.65 -6.58 -7.32
N VAL A 290 5.42 -7.51 -6.76
CA VAL A 290 5.05 -8.30 -5.58
C VAL A 290 5.56 -7.68 -4.29
N PHE A 291 4.80 -7.85 -3.21
CA PHE A 291 5.23 -7.49 -1.86
C PHE A 291 6.39 -8.34 -1.38
N ASN A 292 7.44 -7.70 -0.90
CA ASN A 292 8.49 -8.32 -0.10
C ASN A 292 8.06 -8.45 1.37
N ASP A 293 8.74 -9.32 2.11
CA ASP A 293 8.61 -9.43 3.58
C ASP A 293 7.18 -9.74 4.08
N MET A 294 6.40 -10.44 3.25
CA MET A 294 5.04 -10.90 3.58
C MET A 294 5.04 -11.71 4.89
N PRO A 295 4.01 -11.54 5.74
CA PRO A 295 3.91 -12.24 7.03
C PRO A 295 3.54 -13.73 6.86
N ASP A 296 3.20 -14.15 5.64
CA ASP A 296 2.84 -15.50 5.28
C ASP A 296 3.55 -15.91 3.96
N ASP A 297 3.35 -17.16 3.53
CA ASP A 297 4.01 -17.70 2.32
C ASP A 297 3.38 -17.22 0.99
N ARG A 298 2.42 -16.28 1.02
CA ARG A 298 1.77 -15.80 -0.23
C ARG A 298 2.69 -14.85 -0.96
N VAL A 299 2.69 -14.95 -2.28
CA VAL A 299 3.22 -13.91 -3.17
C VAL A 299 2.03 -13.08 -3.64
N VAL A 300 1.94 -11.83 -3.18
CA VAL A 300 0.85 -10.91 -3.52
C VAL A 300 1.38 -9.84 -4.46
N GLN A 301 0.69 -9.61 -5.57
CA GLN A 301 1.02 -8.63 -6.60
C GLN A 301 -0.01 -7.51 -6.66
N MET A 302 0.46 -6.30 -6.95
CA MET A 302 -0.36 -5.18 -7.44
C MET A 302 0.24 -4.65 -8.73
N VAL A 303 -0.61 -4.19 -9.65
CA VAL A 303 -0.19 -3.61 -10.94
C VAL A 303 -0.77 -2.21 -11.13
N TRP A 304 -0.14 -1.40 -11.97
CA TRP A 304 -0.72 -0.14 -12.42
C TRP A 304 -1.82 -0.40 -13.46
N MET A 305 -2.98 0.21 -13.23
CA MET A 305 -4.08 0.32 -14.19
C MET A 305 -4.11 1.75 -14.73
N GLY A 306 -3.33 2.01 -15.77
CA GLY A 306 -3.24 3.30 -16.44
C GLY A 306 -4.50 3.69 -17.22
N GLY A 307 -4.73 4.99 -17.37
CA GLY A 307 -5.80 5.55 -18.20
C GLY A 307 -7.17 5.72 -17.51
N ASN A 308 -7.37 5.20 -16.29
CA ASN A 308 -8.51 5.61 -15.48
C ASN A 308 -8.27 7.01 -14.90
N GLN A 309 -9.27 7.88 -14.92
CA GLN A 309 -9.08 9.28 -14.56
C GLN A 309 -10.37 9.95 -14.07
N GLY A 310 -10.19 10.93 -13.19
CA GLY A 310 -11.21 11.87 -12.75
C GLY A 310 -10.74 13.32 -12.92
N ALA A 311 -11.49 14.26 -12.35
CA ALA A 311 -11.17 15.68 -12.45
C ALA A 311 -9.91 16.10 -11.65
N THR A 312 -9.54 15.31 -10.64
CA THR A 312 -8.47 15.64 -9.68
C THR A 312 -7.44 14.54 -9.51
N TRP A 313 -7.62 13.38 -10.14
CA TRP A 313 -6.77 12.20 -9.99
C TRP A 313 -6.69 11.41 -11.30
N THR A 314 -5.62 10.65 -11.49
CA THR A 314 -5.45 9.78 -12.65
C THR A 314 -4.52 8.62 -12.32
N GLY A 315 -4.82 7.45 -12.89
CA GLY A 315 -4.21 6.17 -12.54
C GLY A 315 -4.82 5.55 -11.27
N ASN A 316 -4.83 4.22 -11.23
CA ASN A 316 -5.16 3.44 -10.05
C ASN A 316 -4.35 2.14 -10.05
N ALA A 317 -4.34 1.42 -8.92
CA ALA A 317 -3.77 0.09 -8.84
C ALA A 317 -4.85 -0.97 -9.08
N SER A 318 -4.44 -2.16 -9.52
CA SER A 318 -5.31 -3.35 -9.48
C SER A 318 -5.67 -3.70 -8.04
N PHE A 319 -6.71 -4.51 -7.87
CA PHE A 319 -6.92 -5.17 -6.59
C PHE A 319 -5.73 -6.13 -6.33
N PRO A 320 -5.29 -6.28 -5.07
CA PRO A 320 -4.19 -7.19 -4.75
C PRO A 320 -4.54 -8.64 -5.10
N ALA A 321 -3.61 -9.32 -5.77
CA ALA A 321 -3.81 -10.69 -6.22
C ALA A 321 -2.70 -11.62 -5.74
N VAL A 322 -3.08 -12.79 -5.23
CA VAL A 322 -2.17 -13.89 -4.94
C VAL A 322 -1.75 -14.55 -6.24
N LEU A 323 -0.45 -14.71 -6.41
CA LEU A 323 0.16 -15.47 -7.50
C LEU A 323 0.42 -16.93 -7.09
N GLY A 324 0.38 -17.82 -8.08
CA GLY A 324 0.70 -19.24 -7.91
C GLY A 324 1.26 -19.84 -9.20
N LEU A 325 1.82 -21.04 -9.12
CA LEU A 325 2.21 -21.83 -10.29
C LEU A 325 1.38 -23.11 -10.35
N ARG A 326 0.81 -23.40 -11.52
CA ARG A 326 -0.01 -24.59 -11.74
C ARG A 326 0.46 -25.36 -12.98
N THR A 327 0.54 -26.67 -12.88
CA THR A 327 0.79 -27.55 -14.02
C THR A 327 -0.45 -27.65 -14.89
N THR A 328 -0.30 -27.36 -16.19
CA THR A 328 -1.34 -27.51 -17.22
C THR A 328 -0.86 -28.51 -18.29
N GLY A 329 -1.71 -28.77 -19.30
CA GLY A 329 -1.32 -29.59 -20.46
C GLY A 329 -0.16 -28.99 -21.26
N ASP A 330 0.00 -27.67 -21.21
CA ASP A 330 1.02 -26.91 -21.94
C ASP A 330 2.24 -26.55 -21.05
N GLY A 331 2.34 -27.17 -19.89
CA GLY A 331 3.40 -26.93 -18.89
C GLY A 331 2.95 -26.09 -17.71
N VAL A 332 3.91 -25.59 -16.92
CA VAL A 332 3.61 -24.76 -15.74
C VAL A 332 3.14 -23.37 -16.19
N ARG A 333 2.12 -22.81 -15.54
CA ARG A 333 1.59 -21.45 -15.79
C ARG A 333 1.42 -20.69 -14.49
N VAL A 334 1.62 -19.37 -14.53
CA VAL A 334 1.25 -18.47 -13.45
C VAL A 334 -0.26 -18.40 -13.35
N THR A 335 -0.78 -18.45 -12.13
CA THR A 335 -2.18 -18.17 -11.81
C THR A 335 -2.28 -16.90 -10.99
N ARG A 336 -3.29 -16.07 -11.24
CA ARG A 336 -3.58 -14.84 -10.49
C ARG A 336 -5.00 -14.90 -9.91
N GLN A 337 -5.14 -14.62 -8.61
CA GLN A 337 -6.43 -14.66 -7.91
C GLN A 337 -6.53 -13.50 -6.91
N PRO A 338 -7.67 -12.81 -6.79
CA PRO A 338 -7.79 -11.73 -5.81
C PRO A 338 -7.70 -12.28 -4.39
N ILE A 339 -7.06 -11.51 -3.51
CA ILE A 339 -6.82 -11.91 -2.12
C ILE A 339 -8.13 -12.16 -1.37
N LYS A 340 -8.10 -13.04 -0.36
CA LYS A 340 -9.28 -13.41 0.43
C LYS A 340 -9.81 -12.25 1.28
N GLU A 341 -8.99 -11.26 1.58
CA GLU A 341 -9.36 -10.13 2.43
C GLU A 341 -10.47 -9.27 1.78
N LEU A 342 -10.68 -9.37 0.45
CA LEU A 342 -11.84 -8.84 -0.26
C LEU A 342 -13.18 -9.24 0.39
N GLU A 343 -13.24 -10.45 0.96
CA GLU A 343 -14.47 -10.97 1.58
C GLU A 343 -15.01 -10.08 2.70
N LYS A 344 -14.14 -9.27 3.33
CA LYS A 344 -14.52 -8.30 4.37
C LYS A 344 -15.45 -7.20 3.85
N LEU A 345 -15.40 -6.91 2.55
CA LEU A 345 -16.28 -5.91 1.93
C LEU A 345 -17.66 -6.47 1.59
N ARG A 346 -17.86 -7.79 1.59
CA ARG A 346 -19.14 -8.40 1.22
C ARG A 346 -20.20 -8.07 2.27
N TYR A 347 -21.27 -7.37 1.88
CA TYR A 347 -22.38 -7.05 2.79
C TYR A 347 -23.71 -7.69 2.39
N ARG A 348 -23.87 -8.12 1.13
CA ARG A 348 -25.03 -8.89 0.67
C ARG A 348 -24.62 -9.93 -0.35
N THR A 349 -25.25 -11.10 -0.31
CA THR A 349 -25.01 -12.18 -1.28
C THR A 349 -26.31 -12.72 -1.85
N SER A 350 -26.38 -12.82 -3.17
CA SER A 350 -27.43 -13.50 -3.91
C SER A 350 -26.87 -14.78 -4.55
N SER A 351 -27.68 -15.84 -4.67
CA SER A 351 -27.19 -17.14 -5.15
C SER A 351 -28.19 -17.91 -6.00
N TRP A 352 -27.69 -18.57 -7.04
CA TRP A 352 -28.45 -19.44 -7.95
C TRP A 352 -27.67 -20.73 -8.20
N ARG A 353 -28.37 -21.86 -8.35
CA ARG A 353 -27.76 -23.17 -8.59
C ARG A 353 -28.56 -23.99 -9.60
N GLY A 354 -27.85 -24.82 -10.37
CA GLY A 354 -28.43 -25.86 -11.21
C GLY A 354 -29.42 -25.36 -12.26
N ARG A 355 -29.10 -24.28 -12.98
CA ARG A 355 -29.98 -23.68 -13.99
C ARG A 355 -29.57 -24.11 -15.40
N GLY A 356 -30.53 -24.55 -16.20
CA GLY A 356 -30.37 -24.65 -17.65
C GLY A 356 -30.56 -23.28 -18.28
N LEU A 357 -29.51 -22.75 -18.91
CA LEU A 357 -29.56 -21.45 -19.56
C LEU A 357 -29.75 -21.62 -21.07
N THR A 358 -30.74 -20.92 -21.59
CA THR A 358 -30.97 -20.61 -23.00
C THR A 358 -31.04 -19.08 -23.12
N PRO A 359 -31.06 -18.48 -24.33
CA PRO A 359 -31.16 -17.02 -24.46
C PRO A 359 -32.35 -16.45 -23.67
N ALA A 360 -33.51 -17.13 -23.69
CA ALA A 360 -34.72 -16.68 -23.02
C ALA A 360 -34.67 -16.83 -21.48
N THR A 361 -34.05 -17.87 -20.94
CA THR A 361 -33.95 -18.06 -19.48
C THR A 361 -32.83 -17.22 -18.88
N ALA A 362 -31.72 -17.05 -19.60
CA ALA A 362 -30.61 -16.18 -19.20
C ALA A 362 -31.06 -14.71 -19.06
N ALA A 363 -31.81 -14.19 -20.04
CA ALA A 363 -32.32 -12.81 -20.04
C ALA A 363 -33.24 -12.49 -18.85
N LYS A 364 -33.84 -13.50 -18.21
CA LYS A 364 -34.77 -13.31 -17.09
C LYS A 364 -34.11 -13.45 -15.72
N LEU A 365 -32.97 -14.15 -15.61
CA LEU A 365 -32.47 -14.60 -14.31
C LEU A 365 -32.00 -13.45 -13.42
N LEU A 366 -31.36 -12.44 -14.02
CA LEU A 366 -30.75 -11.30 -13.31
C LEU A 366 -31.44 -9.96 -13.58
N ARG A 367 -32.58 -9.95 -14.29
CA ARG A 367 -33.25 -8.73 -14.76
C ARG A 367 -33.62 -7.73 -13.65
N ASP A 368 -33.81 -8.23 -12.43
CA ASP A 368 -34.23 -7.46 -11.26
C ASP A 368 -33.03 -7.08 -10.37
N GLN A 369 -31.79 -7.38 -10.79
CA GLN A 369 -30.57 -6.98 -10.09
C GLN A 369 -30.11 -5.59 -10.54
N SER A 370 -29.78 -4.75 -9.57
CA SER A 370 -29.14 -3.44 -9.76
C SER A 370 -27.99 -3.34 -8.76
N LEU A 371 -26.76 -3.26 -9.25
CA LEU A 371 -25.54 -3.44 -8.47
C LEU A 371 -24.53 -2.32 -8.78
N ASP A 372 -24.01 -1.64 -7.76
CA ASP A 372 -23.00 -0.59 -7.94
C ASP A 372 -21.59 -1.18 -8.01
N THR A 373 -21.14 -1.82 -6.92
CA THR A 373 -19.87 -2.55 -6.86
C THR A 373 -20.10 -3.95 -6.30
N TYR A 374 -19.49 -4.94 -6.94
CA TYR A 374 -19.81 -6.33 -6.66
C TYR A 374 -18.74 -7.30 -7.16
N GLU A 375 -18.77 -8.48 -6.58
CA GLU A 375 -18.03 -9.64 -7.04
C GLU A 375 -19.00 -10.68 -7.60
N VAL A 376 -18.62 -11.34 -8.69
CA VAL A 376 -19.35 -12.48 -9.25
C VAL A 376 -18.48 -13.72 -9.13
N GLU A 377 -19.07 -14.84 -8.72
CA GLU A 377 -18.45 -16.16 -8.80
C GLU A 377 -19.40 -17.12 -9.52
N ALA A 378 -18.98 -17.66 -10.66
CA ALA A 378 -19.83 -18.50 -11.50
C ALA A 378 -19.10 -19.76 -11.98
N GLU A 379 -19.84 -20.86 -12.09
CA GLU A 379 -19.38 -22.13 -12.65
C GLU A 379 -20.38 -22.62 -13.70
N PHE A 380 -19.88 -22.96 -14.88
CA PHE A 380 -20.65 -23.50 -16.00
C PHE A 380 -20.22 -24.92 -16.34
N ASP A 381 -21.18 -25.81 -16.61
CA ASP A 381 -20.95 -27.10 -17.26
C ASP A 381 -20.92 -26.90 -18.76
N VAL A 382 -19.77 -27.17 -19.39
CA VAL A 382 -19.64 -27.10 -20.84
C VAL A 382 -19.75 -28.48 -21.50
N ARG A 383 -19.94 -29.55 -20.73
CA ARG A 383 -20.18 -30.90 -21.29
C ARG A 383 -21.54 -30.94 -21.98
N GLY A 384 -21.53 -31.11 -23.30
CA GLY A 384 -22.74 -31.11 -24.11
C GLY A 384 -23.39 -29.73 -24.24
N ALA A 385 -22.68 -28.64 -23.91
CA ALA A 385 -23.18 -27.30 -24.18
C ALA A 385 -23.27 -27.07 -25.69
N THR A 386 -24.38 -26.47 -26.13
CA THR A 386 -24.60 -26.07 -27.52
C THR A 386 -24.50 -24.56 -27.72
N ALA A 387 -24.40 -23.80 -26.63
CA ALA A 387 -24.18 -22.35 -26.69
C ALA A 387 -22.85 -22.02 -27.38
N ARG A 388 -22.90 -21.11 -28.35
CA ARG A 388 -21.72 -20.56 -29.04
C ARG A 388 -20.92 -19.65 -28.10
N LYS A 389 -21.63 -18.76 -27.41
CA LYS A 389 -21.08 -17.87 -26.39
C LYS A 389 -21.98 -17.82 -25.17
N PHE A 390 -21.41 -17.67 -23.99
CA PHE A 390 -22.17 -17.44 -22.76
C PHE A 390 -21.35 -16.67 -21.72
N GLY A 391 -22.02 -15.98 -20.80
CA GLY A 391 -21.36 -15.23 -19.74
C GLY A 391 -22.23 -14.08 -19.23
N PHE A 392 -21.61 -12.93 -19.00
CA PHE A 392 -22.23 -11.76 -18.36
C PHE A 392 -22.18 -10.52 -19.25
N LYS A 393 -23.23 -9.71 -19.16
CA LYS A 393 -23.23 -8.31 -19.57
C LYS A 393 -23.31 -7.45 -18.31
N LEU A 394 -22.44 -6.44 -18.23
CA LEU A 394 -22.26 -5.55 -17.09
C LEU A 394 -22.60 -4.12 -17.49
N ASP A 395 -22.99 -3.28 -16.53
CA ASP A 395 -23.45 -1.90 -16.78
C ASP A 395 -24.57 -1.87 -17.84
N VAL A 396 -25.59 -2.72 -17.63
CA VAL A 396 -26.73 -2.84 -18.55
C VAL A 396 -27.67 -1.66 -18.33
N ARG A 397 -27.82 -0.84 -19.37
CA ARG A 397 -28.55 0.44 -19.36
C ARG A 397 -30.02 0.25 -19.76
N PRO A 398 -30.90 1.24 -19.50
CA PRO A 398 -32.23 1.26 -20.08
C PRO A 398 -32.14 1.20 -21.61
N GLY A 399 -32.71 0.17 -22.22
CA GLY A 399 -32.57 -0.13 -23.65
C GLY A 399 -31.79 -1.41 -23.95
N GLY A 400 -31.03 -1.94 -22.98
CA GLY A 400 -30.36 -3.24 -23.07
C GLY A 400 -28.89 -3.20 -23.54
N ASP A 401 -28.36 -2.02 -23.83
CA ASP A 401 -26.92 -1.83 -24.09
C ASP A 401 -26.11 -2.07 -22.82
N ALA A 402 -24.93 -2.67 -22.97
CA ALA A 402 -24.04 -3.01 -21.86
C ALA A 402 -22.73 -2.23 -21.98
N GLY A 403 -22.20 -1.74 -20.86
CA GLY A 403 -20.89 -1.09 -20.82
C GLY A 403 -19.72 -2.07 -21.00
N SER A 404 -19.90 -3.36 -20.65
CA SER A 404 -18.93 -4.41 -20.92
C SER A 404 -19.57 -5.80 -21.04
N GLU A 405 -18.93 -6.70 -21.79
CA GLU A 405 -19.32 -8.09 -21.92
C GLU A 405 -18.18 -9.02 -21.50
N VAL A 406 -18.48 -9.96 -20.60
CA VAL A 406 -17.56 -11.01 -20.16
C VAL A 406 -18.09 -12.35 -20.64
N LEU A 407 -17.65 -12.76 -21.84
CA LEU A 407 -18.18 -13.93 -22.54
C LEU A 407 -17.11 -14.98 -22.78
N TYR A 408 -17.47 -16.24 -22.53
CA TYR A 408 -16.74 -17.41 -22.97
C TYR A 408 -17.22 -17.83 -24.35
N ASP A 409 -16.29 -18.06 -25.28
CA ASP A 409 -16.54 -18.65 -26.60
C ASP A 409 -16.22 -20.14 -26.56
N THR A 410 -17.25 -20.97 -26.75
CA THR A 410 -17.14 -22.44 -26.62
C THR A 410 -16.27 -23.05 -27.71
N ALA A 411 -16.31 -22.52 -28.93
CA ALA A 411 -15.59 -23.08 -30.07
C ALA A 411 -14.11 -22.67 -30.03
N ALA A 412 -13.86 -21.39 -29.73
CA ALA A 412 -12.50 -20.86 -29.61
C ALA A 412 -11.83 -21.24 -28.28
N ARG A 413 -12.60 -21.66 -27.28
CA ARG A 413 -12.15 -21.93 -25.90
C ARG A 413 -11.44 -20.74 -25.28
N THR A 414 -12.07 -19.58 -25.40
CA THR A 414 -11.53 -18.32 -24.89
C THR A 414 -12.51 -17.62 -23.97
N LEU A 415 -12.02 -16.94 -22.94
CA LEU A 415 -12.77 -15.99 -22.12
C LEU A 415 -12.34 -14.58 -22.54
N MET A 416 -13.25 -13.80 -23.13
CA MET A 416 -12.95 -12.48 -23.69
C MET A 416 -11.76 -12.48 -24.68
N GLY A 417 -11.59 -13.58 -25.43
CA GLY A 417 -10.46 -13.76 -26.36
C GLY A 417 -9.18 -14.31 -25.73
N ALA A 418 -9.07 -14.32 -24.38
CA ALA A 418 -7.95 -14.97 -23.69
C ALA A 418 -8.12 -16.50 -23.69
N PRO A 419 -7.08 -17.31 -23.98
CA PRO A 419 -7.16 -18.76 -23.90
C PRO A 419 -7.64 -19.26 -22.54
N LEU A 420 -8.64 -20.14 -22.53
CA LEU A 420 -9.17 -20.74 -21.31
C LEU A 420 -9.76 -22.13 -21.60
N GLU A 421 -8.92 -23.15 -21.48
CA GLU A 421 -9.33 -24.54 -21.62
C GLU A 421 -10.25 -24.98 -20.45
N PRO A 422 -11.39 -25.65 -20.71
CA PRO A 422 -12.25 -26.15 -19.64
C PRO A 422 -11.53 -27.15 -18.73
N SER A 423 -11.64 -26.95 -17.41
CA SER A 423 -11.09 -27.87 -16.42
C SER A 423 -12.15 -28.89 -16.02
N ARG A 424 -11.93 -30.18 -16.33
CA ARG A 424 -12.88 -31.28 -16.03
C ARG A 424 -14.30 -31.02 -16.57
N GLY A 425 -14.39 -30.38 -17.74
CA GLY A 425 -15.66 -30.01 -18.37
C GLY A 425 -16.38 -28.82 -17.71
N ARG A 426 -15.67 -28.05 -16.88
CA ARG A 426 -16.14 -26.83 -16.24
C ARG A 426 -15.38 -25.61 -16.73
N VAL A 427 -16.07 -24.47 -16.73
CA VAL A 427 -15.46 -23.15 -16.80
C VAL A 427 -15.89 -22.38 -15.56
N THR A 428 -14.93 -21.94 -14.75
CA THR A 428 -15.19 -21.02 -13.62
C THR A 428 -14.78 -19.61 -13.99
N VAL A 429 -15.59 -18.64 -13.57
CA VAL A 429 -15.37 -17.21 -13.81
C VAL A 429 -15.59 -16.47 -12.50
N ARG A 430 -14.63 -15.63 -12.12
CA ARG A 430 -14.73 -14.70 -10.99
C ARG A 430 -14.52 -13.27 -11.51
N LEU A 431 -15.43 -12.36 -11.19
CA LEU A 431 -15.38 -10.96 -11.64
C LEU A 431 -15.27 -10.06 -10.42
N LEU A 432 -14.38 -9.07 -10.46
CA LEU A 432 -14.43 -7.90 -9.58
C LEU A 432 -14.90 -6.72 -10.40
N VAL A 433 -16.06 -6.18 -10.02
CA VAL A 433 -16.71 -5.06 -10.72
C VAL A 433 -16.71 -3.85 -9.80
N ASP A 434 -15.94 -2.84 -10.20
CA ASP A 434 -15.87 -1.54 -9.56
C ASP A 434 -16.35 -0.45 -10.53
N ARG A 435 -16.42 0.81 -10.10
CA ARG A 435 -16.99 1.91 -10.90
C ARG A 435 -16.18 2.23 -12.17
N GLY A 436 -14.85 2.09 -12.12
CA GLY A 436 -13.95 2.35 -13.25
C GLY A 436 -13.11 1.13 -13.67
N GLN A 437 -13.29 0.00 -13.01
CA GLN A 437 -12.39 -1.16 -13.11
C GLN A 437 -13.19 -2.46 -13.23
N LEU A 438 -12.64 -3.36 -14.03
CA LEU A 438 -13.12 -4.72 -14.20
C LEU A 438 -11.91 -5.68 -14.18
N GLU A 439 -11.87 -6.58 -13.21
CA GLU A 439 -10.93 -7.69 -13.20
C GLU A 439 -11.66 -9.02 -13.37
N VAL A 440 -11.20 -9.86 -14.30
CA VAL A 440 -11.83 -11.12 -14.67
C VAL A 440 -10.83 -12.26 -14.49
N PHE A 441 -11.21 -13.27 -13.74
CA PHE A 441 -10.38 -14.45 -13.45
C PHE A 441 -11.09 -15.73 -13.91
N GLY A 442 -10.41 -16.52 -14.74
CA GLY A 442 -10.91 -17.79 -15.27
C GLY A 442 -10.21 -19.00 -14.67
N ASN A 443 -10.95 -20.08 -14.42
CA ASN A 443 -10.43 -21.40 -13.97
C ASN A 443 -9.42 -21.31 -12.81
N ASP A 444 -9.85 -20.66 -11.73
CA ASP A 444 -9.05 -20.44 -10.52
C ASP A 444 -7.70 -19.75 -10.82
N GLY A 445 -7.74 -18.78 -11.76
CA GLY A 445 -6.68 -17.81 -12.01
C GLY A 445 -5.78 -18.12 -13.19
N LEU A 446 -6.07 -19.18 -13.95
CA LEU A 446 -5.33 -19.53 -15.16
C LEU A 446 -5.51 -18.52 -16.30
N ALA A 447 -6.62 -17.78 -16.30
CA ALA A 447 -6.75 -16.56 -17.08
C ALA A 447 -6.98 -15.39 -16.12
N SER A 448 -6.29 -14.28 -16.37
CA SER A 448 -6.52 -12.97 -15.75
C SER A 448 -6.71 -11.96 -16.88
N ILE A 449 -7.71 -11.09 -16.76
CA ILE A 449 -7.93 -9.96 -17.66
C ILE A 449 -8.30 -8.76 -16.79
N THR A 450 -7.44 -7.75 -16.77
CA THR A 450 -7.66 -6.48 -16.06
C THR A 450 -8.00 -5.38 -17.06
N ARG A 451 -9.07 -4.62 -16.83
CA ARG A 451 -9.51 -3.52 -17.71
C ARG A 451 -9.93 -2.29 -16.90
N ASN A 452 -9.62 -1.12 -17.45
CA ASN A 452 -10.35 0.10 -17.12
C ASN A 452 -11.59 0.19 -17.99
N VAL A 453 -12.72 0.53 -17.37
CA VAL A 453 -14.06 0.57 -17.98
C VAL A 453 -14.74 1.88 -17.64
N ALA A 454 -15.49 2.43 -18.58
CA ALA A 454 -16.27 3.66 -18.38
C ALA A 454 -17.73 3.30 -18.08
N PHE A 455 -17.97 2.63 -16.96
CA PHE A 455 -19.34 2.33 -16.52
C PHE A 455 -20.07 3.62 -16.18
N ASP A 456 -21.34 3.68 -16.59
CA ASP A 456 -22.12 4.91 -16.45
C ASP A 456 -22.47 5.12 -14.96
N PRO A 457 -22.11 6.27 -14.36
CA PRO A 457 -22.34 6.50 -12.94
C PRO A 457 -23.82 6.64 -12.57
N ARG A 458 -24.74 6.70 -13.56
CA ARG A 458 -26.18 6.79 -13.30
C ARG A 458 -26.71 5.51 -12.65
N ALA A 459 -27.55 5.67 -11.63
CA ALA A 459 -28.11 4.55 -10.88
C ALA A 459 -28.96 3.59 -11.74
N ASP A 460 -29.54 4.06 -12.85
CA ASP A 460 -30.34 3.25 -13.78
C ASP A 460 -29.48 2.43 -14.77
N SER A 461 -28.16 2.62 -14.78
CA SER A 461 -27.20 1.89 -15.63
C SER A 461 -26.58 0.68 -14.95
N ARG A 462 -26.97 0.40 -13.71
CA ARG A 462 -26.40 -0.65 -12.83
C ARG A 462 -26.92 -2.06 -13.07
N GLY A 463 -27.50 -2.32 -14.25
CA GLY A 463 -28.06 -3.63 -14.58
C GLY A 463 -26.98 -4.69 -14.81
N VAL A 464 -27.29 -5.94 -14.49
CA VAL A 464 -26.45 -7.11 -14.83
C VAL A 464 -27.31 -8.15 -15.51
N ALA A 465 -26.79 -8.76 -16.58
CA ALA A 465 -27.51 -9.81 -17.30
C ALA A 465 -26.62 -11.02 -17.58
N LEU A 466 -27.22 -12.21 -17.57
CA LEU A 466 -26.61 -13.38 -18.19
C LEU A 466 -26.89 -13.35 -19.68
N HIS A 467 -25.86 -13.67 -20.47
CA HIS A 467 -25.96 -13.80 -21.91
C HIS A 467 -25.68 -15.24 -22.34
N VAL A 468 -26.46 -15.74 -23.28
CA VAL A 468 -26.27 -17.03 -23.95
C VAL A 468 -26.64 -16.83 -25.41
N GLU A 469 -25.80 -17.35 -26.31
CA GLU A 469 -25.97 -17.22 -27.75
C GLU A 469 -25.95 -18.60 -28.44
N GLY A 470 -26.82 -18.81 -29.43
CA GLY A 470 -26.78 -19.95 -30.36
C GLY A 470 -27.17 -21.32 -29.79
N GLY A 471 -27.49 -21.44 -28.50
CA GLY A 471 -27.84 -22.73 -27.89
C GLY A 471 -28.07 -22.64 -26.39
N GLY A 472 -27.68 -23.67 -25.63
CA GLY A 472 -27.80 -23.70 -24.18
C GLY A 472 -26.55 -24.19 -23.45
N VAL A 473 -26.47 -23.82 -22.17
CA VAL A 473 -25.38 -24.19 -21.25
C VAL A 473 -25.96 -24.38 -19.85
N LYS A 474 -25.34 -25.21 -19.02
CA LYS A 474 -25.79 -25.40 -17.63
C LYS A 474 -24.96 -24.52 -16.69
N LEU A 475 -25.62 -23.59 -16.00
CA LEU A 475 -25.07 -22.88 -14.86
C LEU A 475 -25.13 -23.78 -13.62
N VAL A 476 -23.96 -24.16 -13.11
CA VAL A 476 -23.82 -25.02 -11.93
C VAL A 476 -24.10 -24.21 -10.67
N SER A 477 -23.41 -23.07 -10.53
CA SER A 477 -23.60 -22.11 -9.46
C SER A 477 -23.28 -20.70 -9.94
N LEU A 478 -23.98 -19.74 -9.36
CA LEU A 478 -23.70 -18.32 -9.44
C LEU A 478 -23.87 -17.73 -8.04
N ARG A 479 -22.87 -16.99 -7.58
CA ARG A 479 -22.95 -16.09 -6.43
C ARG A 479 -22.61 -14.68 -6.90
N ILE A 480 -23.37 -13.71 -6.39
CA ILE A 480 -23.06 -12.30 -6.56
C ILE A 480 -22.98 -11.71 -5.17
N HIS A 481 -21.85 -11.09 -4.85
CA HIS A 481 -21.59 -10.42 -3.58
C HIS A 481 -21.57 -8.92 -3.82
N GLU A 482 -22.50 -8.17 -3.23
CA GLU A 482 -22.38 -6.72 -3.19
C GLU A 482 -21.25 -6.33 -2.21
N LEU A 483 -20.41 -5.39 -2.64
CA LEU A 483 -19.21 -4.97 -1.91
C LEU A 483 -19.38 -3.56 -1.34
N ALA A 484 -18.99 -3.38 -0.08
CA ALA A 484 -18.90 -2.08 0.56
C ALA A 484 -17.65 -1.34 0.05
N PRO A 485 -17.65 0.01 0.07
CA PRO A 485 -16.44 0.76 -0.21
C PRO A 485 -15.36 0.47 0.84
N ALA A 486 -14.11 0.37 0.39
CA ALA A 486 -12.93 0.36 1.26
C ALA A 486 -12.58 1.77 1.76
N TRP A 487 -13.17 2.81 1.16
CA TRP A 487 -13.02 4.21 1.54
C TRP A 487 -14.03 4.62 2.63
N GLY A 488 -13.63 5.56 3.49
CA GLY A 488 -14.53 6.12 4.53
C GLY A 488 -14.80 5.20 5.73
N MET A 489 -14.34 3.95 5.68
CA MET A 489 -14.22 3.05 6.84
C MET A 489 -12.78 3.03 7.39
N GLY A 490 -12.02 4.08 7.06
CA GLY A 490 -10.55 4.11 6.96
C GLY A 490 -9.81 3.48 8.13
N GLU A 491 -8.59 3.02 7.85
CA GLU A 491 -7.66 2.77 8.94
C GLU A 491 -7.65 4.00 9.85
N PRO A 492 -7.58 3.80 11.17
CA PRO A 492 -7.40 4.90 12.10
C PRO A 492 -6.26 5.78 11.57
N THR A 493 -6.55 7.06 11.28
CA THR A 493 -5.48 7.99 10.90
C THR A 493 -4.60 8.31 12.11
N LEU A 494 -5.03 7.87 13.30
CA LEU A 494 -4.24 7.81 14.51
C LEU A 494 -3.08 6.81 14.37
N GLU A 495 -1.88 7.33 14.26
CA GLU A 495 -0.67 6.55 14.38
C GLU A 495 -0.39 6.24 15.85
N HIS A 496 -0.30 4.96 16.20
CA HIS A 496 0.04 4.53 17.56
C HIS A 496 0.87 3.26 17.58
N ASN A 497 1.55 2.96 18.70
CA ASN A 497 2.22 1.66 18.93
C ASN A 497 1.44 0.72 19.86
N LEU A 498 0.26 1.13 20.31
CA LEU A 498 -0.58 0.34 21.20
C LEU A 498 -1.27 -0.82 20.45
N PRO A 499 -1.23 -2.06 20.95
CA PRO A 499 -1.97 -3.17 20.35
C PRO A 499 -3.46 -3.10 20.69
N GLY A 500 -4.30 -3.72 19.85
CA GLY A 500 -5.73 -3.80 20.06
C GLY A 500 -6.52 -2.64 19.45
N GLN A 501 -7.82 -2.59 19.72
CA GLN A 501 -8.72 -1.60 19.14
C GLN A 501 -8.79 -0.33 19.98
N TRP A 502 -9.13 0.77 19.31
CA TRP A 502 -9.55 1.99 19.96
C TRP A 502 -11.06 2.20 19.75
N ARG A 503 -11.75 2.68 20.76
CA ARG A 503 -13.20 2.86 20.75
C ARG A 503 -13.62 4.24 21.22
N VAL A 504 -14.70 4.72 20.63
CA VAL A 504 -15.41 5.91 21.11
C VAL A 504 -16.15 5.56 22.38
N VAL A 505 -15.86 6.30 23.46
CA VAL A 505 -16.59 6.22 24.73
C VAL A 505 -17.60 7.35 24.84
N SER A 506 -17.23 8.56 24.44
CA SER A 506 -18.12 9.72 24.38
C SER A 506 -17.65 10.75 23.36
N GLY A 507 -18.56 11.63 22.94
CA GLY A 507 -18.32 12.66 21.92
C GLY A 507 -18.28 12.12 20.50
N SER A 508 -17.97 13.02 19.56
CA SER A 508 -17.84 12.68 18.14
C SER A 508 -16.37 12.50 17.81
N TRP A 509 -16.02 11.36 17.20
CA TRP A 509 -14.65 11.09 16.77
C TRP A 509 -14.66 10.65 15.31
N THR A 510 -13.74 11.23 14.55
CA THR A 510 -13.58 10.94 13.13
C THR A 510 -12.10 10.92 12.80
N ASP A 511 -11.74 10.12 11.81
CA ASP A 511 -10.41 10.14 11.24
C ASP A 511 -10.31 11.30 10.25
N VAL A 512 -9.27 12.12 10.40
CA VAL A 512 -8.92 13.21 9.47
C VAL A 512 -7.47 13.05 9.02
N ALA A 513 -7.05 13.78 7.97
CA ALA A 513 -5.68 13.71 7.46
C ALA A 513 -4.61 13.98 8.53
N ALA A 514 -4.91 14.84 9.51
CA ALA A 514 -4.02 15.19 10.61
C ALA A 514 -4.01 14.19 11.79
N GLY A 515 -4.75 13.08 11.71
CA GLY A 515 -4.86 12.08 12.78
C GLY A 515 -6.29 11.89 13.29
N LYS A 516 -6.45 11.40 14.52
CA LYS A 516 -7.79 11.27 15.12
C LYS A 516 -8.30 12.64 15.51
N GLN A 517 -9.51 13.00 15.08
CA GLN A 517 -10.17 14.22 15.53
C GLN A 517 -11.34 13.89 16.47
N GLY A 518 -11.33 14.51 17.65
CA GLY A 518 -12.45 14.47 18.61
C GLY A 518 -13.14 15.83 18.69
N SER A 519 -14.46 15.85 18.94
CA SER A 519 -15.22 17.07 19.20
C SER A 519 -16.38 16.84 20.18
N ALA A 520 -16.57 17.77 21.13
CA ALA A 520 -17.71 17.80 22.06
C ALA A 520 -17.85 19.15 22.79
N GLY A 521 -19.07 19.46 23.27
CA GLY A 521 -19.35 20.59 24.18
C GLY A 521 -19.13 20.27 25.67
N GLY A 522 -18.16 19.40 25.96
CA GLY A 522 -17.85 18.81 27.26
C GLY A 522 -16.78 17.74 27.08
N ASP A 523 -16.66 16.78 27.99
CA ASP A 523 -15.68 15.69 27.85
C ASP A 523 -16.07 14.66 26.77
N ALA A 524 -15.17 14.48 25.80
CA ALA A 524 -15.17 13.34 24.89
C ALA A 524 -13.98 12.43 25.16
N PHE A 525 -14.17 11.12 25.03
CA PHE A 525 -13.12 10.12 25.25
C PHE A 525 -13.04 9.11 24.09
N TYR A 526 -11.81 8.84 23.67
CA TYR A 526 -11.45 7.76 22.75
C TYR A 526 -10.39 6.90 23.42
N LEU A 527 -10.71 5.64 23.73
CA LEU A 527 -9.88 4.78 24.57
C LEU A 527 -9.32 3.60 23.77
N SER A 528 -8.07 3.25 24.05
CA SER A 528 -7.46 1.98 23.64
C SER A 528 -7.89 0.86 24.59
N ASP A 529 -8.07 -0.35 24.06
CA ASP A 529 -8.26 -1.54 24.89
C ASP A 529 -6.99 -1.92 25.68
N HIS A 530 -5.82 -1.37 25.33
CA HIS A 530 -4.58 -1.61 26.05
C HIS A 530 -4.54 -0.88 27.40
N THR A 531 -3.95 -1.51 28.41
CA THR A 531 -3.87 -0.99 29.79
C THR A 531 -2.44 -0.98 30.29
N GLY A 532 -2.09 -0.01 31.13
CA GLY A 532 -0.78 0.06 31.80
C GLY A 532 -0.87 0.51 33.25
N SER A 533 0.18 0.24 34.02
CA SER A 533 0.38 0.76 35.38
C SER A 533 1.48 1.81 35.40
N ASP A 534 2.72 1.41 35.08
CA ASP A 534 3.90 2.27 34.97
C ASP A 534 4.32 2.31 33.49
N PHE A 535 4.53 3.51 32.97
CA PHE A 535 4.75 3.73 31.54
C PHE A 535 5.26 5.14 31.26
N THR A 536 5.81 5.33 30.07
CA THR A 536 5.85 6.61 29.38
C THR A 536 4.75 6.63 28.31
N TYR A 537 3.83 7.58 28.38
CA TYR A 537 2.73 7.76 27.42
C TYR A 537 2.83 9.16 26.79
N GLU A 538 3.01 9.22 25.48
CA GLU A 538 3.25 10.47 24.76
C GLU A 538 2.48 10.56 23.45
N GLY A 539 2.34 11.78 22.94
CA GLY A 539 1.66 12.04 21.68
C GLY A 539 1.49 13.52 21.37
N ASP A 540 1.21 13.79 20.10
CA ASP A 540 0.97 15.13 19.60
C ASP A 540 -0.52 15.48 19.75
N VAL A 541 -0.79 16.60 20.40
CA VAL A 541 -2.14 17.12 20.63
C VAL A 541 -2.25 18.50 19.99
N ARG A 542 -3.20 18.66 19.08
CA ARG A 542 -3.51 19.94 18.44
C ARG A 542 -4.91 20.36 18.80
N LEU A 543 -5.04 21.48 19.52
CA LEU A 543 -6.35 22.08 19.76
C LEU A 543 -6.76 22.83 18.49
N VAL A 544 -7.76 22.37 17.76
CA VAL A 544 -8.26 23.07 16.56
C VAL A 544 -9.05 24.30 17.00
N ASP A 545 -9.97 24.11 17.93
CA ASP A 545 -10.74 25.15 18.59
C ASP A 545 -11.19 24.71 20.00
N GLY A 546 -11.72 25.64 20.79
CA GLY A 546 -12.31 25.36 22.09
C GLY A 546 -11.32 25.43 23.26
N THR A 547 -11.49 24.56 24.26
CA THR A 547 -10.84 24.71 25.57
C THR A 547 -9.61 23.84 25.76
N ALA A 548 -9.73 22.51 25.64
CA ALA A 548 -8.62 21.62 25.97
C ALA A 548 -8.52 20.34 25.13
N ALA A 549 -7.28 19.88 24.95
CA ALA A 549 -6.91 18.62 24.31
C ALA A 549 -5.92 17.86 25.20
N ALA A 550 -6.03 16.53 25.26
CA ALA A 550 -5.39 15.78 26.34
C ALA A 550 -5.04 14.33 26.03
N LEU A 551 -4.06 13.84 26.78
CA LEU A 551 -3.77 12.42 26.96
C LEU A 551 -4.46 11.91 28.24
N THR A 552 -5.26 10.86 28.09
CA THR A 552 -5.95 10.18 29.19
C THR A 552 -5.29 8.83 29.48
N PHE A 553 -5.11 8.50 30.75
CA PHE A 553 -4.41 7.28 31.15
C PHE A 553 -4.94 6.72 32.47
N ARG A 554 -4.65 5.44 32.71
CA ARG A 554 -5.22 4.65 33.81
C ARG A 554 -6.75 4.77 33.89
N ALA A 555 -7.40 4.85 32.73
CA ALA A 555 -8.84 5.00 32.63
C ALA A 555 -9.57 3.68 32.86
N ASP A 556 -10.77 3.71 33.44
CA ASP A 556 -11.67 2.58 33.35
C ASP A 556 -12.39 2.56 31.99
N ALA A 557 -13.07 1.44 31.71
CA ALA A 557 -13.66 1.16 30.40
C ALA A 557 -14.65 2.22 29.90
N ARG A 558 -15.19 3.07 30.79
CA ARG A 558 -16.19 4.12 30.49
C ARG A 558 -15.67 5.53 30.75
N ALA A 559 -14.37 5.68 31.03
CA ALA A 559 -13.76 6.95 31.44
C ALA A 559 -14.48 7.62 32.63
N GLY A 560 -15.10 6.85 33.53
CA GLY A 560 -15.66 7.38 34.79
C GLY A 560 -14.58 7.56 35.87
N ARG A 561 -13.45 6.87 35.71
CA ARG A 561 -12.25 6.95 36.54
C ARG A 561 -11.05 7.02 35.61
N HIS A 562 -10.22 8.04 35.73
CA HIS A 562 -9.03 8.24 34.90
C HIS A 562 -8.14 9.33 35.47
N TYR A 563 -6.91 9.42 34.97
CA TYR A 563 -6.14 10.66 34.97
C TYR A 563 -6.10 11.23 33.56
N THR A 564 -6.02 12.55 33.47
CA THR A 564 -5.88 13.27 32.21
C THR A 564 -4.84 14.38 32.36
N ALA A 565 -3.89 14.44 31.43
CA ALA A 565 -2.95 15.53 31.27
C ALA A 565 -3.32 16.32 30.01
N ASN A 566 -3.71 17.57 30.15
CA ASN A 566 -4.24 18.38 29.06
C ASN A 566 -3.50 19.71 28.89
N VAL A 567 -3.47 20.20 27.66
CA VAL A 567 -3.24 21.62 27.36
C VAL A 567 -4.60 22.33 27.39
N ASP A 568 -4.67 23.51 28.00
CA ASP A 568 -5.88 24.31 28.17
C ASP A 568 -5.64 25.73 27.66
N SER A 569 -6.26 26.08 26.53
CA SER A 569 -6.07 27.39 25.89
C SER A 569 -6.82 28.53 26.58
N LYS A 570 -7.92 28.21 27.29
CA LYS A 570 -8.72 29.22 28.00
C LYS A 570 -8.07 29.62 29.32
N ALA A 571 -7.54 28.65 30.03
CA ALA A 571 -6.82 28.88 31.28
C ALA A 571 -5.34 29.23 31.06
N GLY A 572 -4.76 28.92 29.90
CA GLY A 572 -3.34 29.14 29.61
C GLY A 572 -2.45 28.26 30.48
N VAL A 573 -2.80 26.98 30.61
CA VAL A 573 -2.10 26.03 31.47
C VAL A 573 -1.96 24.65 30.84
N VAL A 574 -0.93 23.91 31.27
CA VAL A 574 -0.96 22.45 31.30
C VAL A 574 -1.58 22.03 32.63
N LYS A 575 -2.51 21.09 32.61
CA LYS A 575 -3.23 20.62 33.79
C LYS A 575 -3.21 19.10 33.88
N LEU A 576 -2.95 18.60 35.08
CA LEU A 576 -3.11 17.19 35.45
C LEU A 576 -4.31 17.08 36.39
N TRP A 577 -5.29 16.26 36.03
CA TRP A 577 -6.54 16.15 36.79
C TRP A 577 -7.13 14.74 36.73
N ARG A 578 -8.12 14.51 37.61
CA ARG A 578 -9.02 13.36 37.61
C ARG A 578 -10.44 13.82 37.97
N PRO A 579 -11.50 13.03 37.73
CA PRO A 579 -12.86 13.41 38.10
C PRO A 579 -12.94 13.91 39.55
N GLY A 580 -13.44 15.15 39.70
CA GLY A 580 -13.62 15.83 40.99
C GLY A 580 -12.36 16.49 41.60
N ARG A 581 -11.20 16.47 40.93
CA ARG A 581 -9.96 17.07 41.47
C ARG A 581 -8.94 17.45 40.39
N ASP A 582 -8.56 18.73 40.38
CA ASP A 582 -7.32 19.19 39.75
C ASP A 582 -6.14 18.84 40.67
N ILE A 583 -5.18 18.09 40.14
CA ILE A 583 -4.03 17.59 40.92
C ILE A 583 -2.91 18.63 40.91
N ALA A 584 -2.60 19.16 39.72
CA ALA A 584 -1.58 20.19 39.53
C ALA A 584 -1.81 20.96 38.21
N THR A 585 -1.34 22.19 38.16
CA THR A 585 -1.35 23.04 36.97
C THR A 585 0.02 23.71 36.78
N TYR A 586 0.35 24.00 35.53
CA TYR A 586 1.55 24.73 35.15
C TYR A 586 1.20 25.78 34.10
N LYS A 587 1.62 27.03 34.29
CA LYS A 587 1.30 28.11 33.37
C LYS A 587 2.12 28.00 32.08
N ALA A 588 1.44 27.92 30.94
CA ALA A 588 2.06 27.83 29.62
C ALA A 588 1.20 28.57 28.57
N PRO A 589 1.80 29.27 27.60
CA PRO A 589 1.03 29.91 26.53
C PRO A 589 0.47 28.84 25.59
N ILE A 590 -0.77 28.43 25.84
CA ILE A 590 -1.49 27.45 25.02
C ILE A 590 -2.42 28.21 24.07
N GLU A 591 -2.26 27.97 22.77
CA GLU A 591 -2.98 28.62 21.69
C GLU A 591 -3.69 27.58 20.83
N ALA A 592 -4.90 27.90 20.38
CA ALA A 592 -5.60 27.10 19.38
C ALA A 592 -4.88 27.20 18.03
N GLY A 593 -4.90 26.10 17.27
CA GLY A 593 -4.21 25.95 16.00
C GLY A 593 -2.77 25.43 16.13
N GLN A 594 -2.15 25.49 17.31
CA GLN A 594 -0.81 24.96 17.58
C GLN A 594 -0.86 23.48 18.01
N THR A 595 0.14 22.72 17.58
CA THR A 595 0.40 21.34 18.02
C THR A 595 1.37 21.38 19.20
N TYR A 596 1.05 20.61 20.25
CA TYR A 596 1.88 20.43 21.43
C TYR A 596 2.25 18.96 21.58
N HIS A 597 3.49 18.69 21.96
CA HIS A 597 3.91 17.33 22.30
C HIS A 597 3.75 17.11 23.82
N LEU A 598 2.82 16.24 24.22
CA LEU A 598 2.61 15.86 25.61
C LEU A 598 3.26 14.52 25.89
N LYS A 599 3.97 14.43 27.02
CA LYS A 599 4.50 13.16 27.55
C LYS A 599 4.19 13.03 29.03
N VAL A 600 3.70 11.85 29.42
CA VAL A 600 3.36 11.49 30.79
C VAL A 600 4.21 10.30 31.21
N VAL A 601 4.97 10.43 32.28
CA VAL A 601 5.74 9.33 32.88
C VAL A 601 5.12 8.97 34.22
N THR A 602 4.79 7.69 34.40
CA THR A 602 4.21 7.19 35.65
C THR A 602 5.08 6.11 36.29
N GLN A 603 5.28 6.22 37.60
CA GLN A 603 5.95 5.21 38.42
C GLN A 603 5.29 5.13 39.80
N GLY A 604 4.49 4.09 40.02
CA GLY A 604 3.63 3.96 41.20
C GLY A 604 2.66 5.14 41.31
N GLN A 605 2.85 5.94 42.36
CA GLN A 605 2.03 7.14 42.63
C GLN A 605 2.60 8.41 41.97
N SER A 606 3.83 8.38 41.45
CA SER A 606 4.46 9.53 40.80
C SER A 606 3.91 9.68 39.39
N ILE A 607 3.47 10.89 39.06
CA ILE A 607 2.98 11.27 37.73
C ILE A 607 3.72 12.53 37.31
N LYS A 608 4.49 12.43 36.23
CA LYS A 608 5.23 13.55 35.65
C LYS A 608 4.67 13.89 34.28
N VAL A 609 4.45 15.17 34.01
CA VAL A 609 3.98 15.67 32.71
C VAL A 609 5.05 16.57 32.12
N TYR A 610 5.34 16.37 30.84
CA TYR A 610 6.29 17.12 30.03
C TYR A 610 5.54 17.76 28.85
N LEU A 611 6.06 18.89 28.39
CA LEU A 611 5.53 19.65 27.26
C LEU A 611 6.70 20.00 26.31
N ASP A 612 6.52 19.75 25.01
CA ASP A 612 7.43 20.13 23.91
C ASP A 612 8.90 19.76 24.18
N ASP A 613 9.13 18.47 24.46
CA ASP A 613 10.46 17.86 24.64
C ASP A 613 11.37 18.48 25.70
N ARG A 614 10.79 19.22 26.65
CA ARG A 614 11.53 19.72 27.81
C ARG A 614 12.21 18.57 28.56
N ALA A 615 13.45 18.81 28.99
CA ALA A 615 14.22 17.85 29.78
C ALA A 615 13.62 17.61 31.17
N GLU A 616 13.04 18.65 31.77
CA GLU A 616 12.40 18.60 33.09
C GLU A 616 10.87 18.63 32.98
N PRO A 617 10.15 17.93 33.86
CA PRO A 617 8.70 17.91 33.83
C PRO A 617 8.13 19.29 34.20
N VAL A 618 7.08 19.70 33.50
CA VAL A 618 6.30 20.90 33.85
C VAL A 618 5.37 20.67 35.04
N ILE A 619 5.00 19.41 35.29
CA ILE A 619 4.27 18.96 36.49
C ILE A 619 4.97 17.71 37.04
N ASP A 620 5.30 17.71 38.33
CA ASP A 620 5.73 16.52 39.09
C ASP A 620 4.82 16.39 40.30
N ALA A 621 3.91 15.40 40.27
CA ALA A 621 2.85 15.24 41.25
C ALA A 621 2.77 13.80 41.78
N LYS A 622 2.05 13.64 42.90
CA LYS A 622 1.72 12.34 43.49
C LYS A 622 0.22 12.22 43.69
N ASP A 623 -0.38 11.15 43.15
CA ASP A 623 -1.76 10.75 43.42
C ASP A 623 -1.86 9.22 43.24
N ASP A 624 -2.59 8.55 44.13
CA ASP A 624 -2.64 7.09 44.24
C ASP A 624 -4.04 6.50 43.98
N GLN A 625 -4.96 7.33 43.52
CA GLN A 625 -6.35 6.96 43.32
C GLN A 625 -6.54 5.85 42.27
N TYR A 626 -5.74 5.85 41.19
CA TYR A 626 -5.81 4.85 40.13
C TYR A 626 -4.41 4.28 39.85
N ALA A 627 -4.23 2.98 40.08
CA ALA A 627 -2.93 2.32 39.89
C ALA A 627 -2.68 1.84 38.45
N SER A 628 -3.74 1.55 37.70
CA SER A 628 -3.65 1.03 36.32
C SER A 628 -4.95 1.27 35.56
N GLY A 629 -4.90 1.18 34.23
CA GLY A 629 -6.10 1.23 33.37
C GLY A 629 -5.75 1.57 31.93
N HIS A 630 -6.79 1.88 31.15
CA HIS A 630 -6.71 2.14 29.72
C HIS A 630 -5.98 3.44 29.38
N PHE A 631 -5.34 3.45 28.21
CA PHE A 631 -4.86 4.65 27.54
C PHE A 631 -5.96 5.28 26.69
N GLY A 632 -5.89 6.59 26.47
CA GLY A 632 -6.92 7.31 25.77
C GLY A 632 -6.55 8.73 25.38
N LEU A 633 -7.47 9.35 24.65
CA LEU A 633 -7.45 10.74 24.23
C LEU A 633 -8.68 11.43 24.81
N ASN A 634 -8.56 12.72 25.13
CA ASN A 634 -9.67 13.53 25.61
C ASN A 634 -9.66 14.92 24.96
N VAL A 635 -10.86 15.40 24.63
CA VAL A 635 -11.11 16.80 24.28
C VAL A 635 -12.20 17.32 25.22
N PHE A 636 -12.06 18.56 25.66
CA PHE A 636 -13.03 19.24 26.49
C PHE A 636 -13.46 20.55 25.82
N ASP A 637 -14.77 20.67 25.59
CA ASP A 637 -15.45 21.86 25.06
C ASP A 637 -14.73 22.47 23.85
N GLY A 638 -14.69 21.71 22.75
CA GLY A 638 -13.91 22.06 21.56
C GLY A 638 -13.70 20.91 20.58
N THR A 639 -12.78 21.16 19.65
CA THR A 639 -12.30 20.21 18.65
C THR A 639 -10.78 20.06 18.76
N ALA A 640 -10.29 18.83 18.80
CA ALA A 640 -8.87 18.53 18.88
C ALA A 640 -8.47 17.39 17.96
N GLN A 641 -7.23 17.44 17.48
CA GLN A 641 -6.60 16.43 16.64
C GLN A 641 -5.43 15.79 17.40
N PHE A 642 -5.24 14.49 17.19
CA PHE A 642 -4.28 13.66 17.91
C PHE A 642 -3.48 12.81 16.94
N GLN A 643 -2.16 12.76 17.14
CA GLN A 643 -1.26 11.98 16.29
C GLN A 643 -0.06 11.46 17.08
N ASN A 644 0.67 10.48 16.51
CA ASN A 644 1.96 10.00 17.02
C ASN A 644 1.91 9.45 18.45
N ILE A 645 0.89 8.67 18.78
CA ILE A 645 0.65 8.17 20.13
C ILE A 645 1.59 7.01 20.46
N ARG A 646 2.40 7.12 21.51
CA ARG A 646 3.35 6.09 21.93
C ARG A 646 3.24 5.75 23.40
N VAL A 647 3.35 4.46 23.71
CA VAL A 647 3.55 3.94 25.06
C VAL A 647 4.83 3.12 25.11
N SER A 648 5.68 3.34 26.12
CA SER A 648 6.89 2.56 26.40
C SER A 648 7.09 2.24 27.87
#